data_AF-A0AAJ2E2T3-F1
#
_entry.id   AF-A0AAJ2E2T3-F1
#
_cell.length_a   1.000
_cell.length_b   1.000
_cell.length_c   1.000
_cell.angle_alpha   90.00
_cell.angle_beta   90.00
_cell.angle_gamma   90.00
#
_symmetry.space_group_name_H-M   'P 1'
#
loop_
_entity.id
_entity.type
_entity.pdbx_description
1 polymer ?
#
loop_
_entity_poly.entity_id
_entity_poly.type
_entity_poly.pdbx_seq_one_letter_code
_entity_poly.pdbx_strand_id
1 'polypeptide(L)'
;MKPVLLTVAASAALSLALAACGGGSSSPSTSGGVYMGPVANAAVAVYQLAADGTVSDKPLATATTNNDGTFALKGSLHYPLFVRVTGGSYQEEATGTDTSLSTEIDAVYLNAPSQMVVSAYSNAIVADARAAGGLSADNINAAVARVNAFAGDIDVQQTTPTLVTAGTTGTVTDGAKMSLALGAESQSRTTDGSSIDTSTQNIVAQAANGDTLASCHAGSGDIADDGTVAAPSGGNCTITQGAATYAGSAGNRSGITSMAQFAPVVPGAAQTAIGSAATCGDRIALLRDNAAIFAGRQNDVQAKLTGGLTKTNWATYLTASSWGPLAAQYGAIKAPAGCTDTDTFYRELVMAVENFWVDQDINYCHHHVPGWLPPDDSGGTDPKYRNSSAGSTSGAAASASGAKTPKYGMTCTGQRSATGSQQIQASGVTATNTPAYKPAEVMWHGVDCSDFTSWVYNFAGLTGSTEVETGVTTQACMTPAGATSTPDWAGPKQAGVLLDINSGNFDTTSQYLLPGDLLYITASPIVKGKMVPFTPTSTIGLTHVVTWTGKKWSDLRNGPDAWRYDPAHIGEPGSRLGGDLASILQNDNVLEALDKLDPWMIIDSHYAGPSYRPFIGWYRSSVSDVRRIIGQDAARANPDLKNLIIEQQPTKATLASKTQLGQIVLASKQGLANGYIMHYTQVPKNGLPTCERVGIPK
;
A
#
# COMPACT_ATOMS: atom_id res chain seq x y z
N MET A 1 -31.71 -53.56 -56.66
CA MET A 1 -32.45 -52.42 -57.25
C MET A 1 -31.44 -51.39 -57.76
N LYS A 2 -31.76 -50.66 -58.84
CA LYS A 2 -31.20 -49.33 -59.21
C LYS A 2 -32.17 -48.24 -58.68
N PRO A 3 -31.87 -46.91 -58.65
CA PRO A 3 -30.89 -46.08 -59.40
C PRO A 3 -29.79 -45.43 -58.50
N VAL A 4 -28.69 -44.74 -58.92
CA VAL A 4 -28.35 -43.76 -60.01
C VAL A 4 -28.90 -42.35 -59.70
N LEU A 5 -28.27 -41.16 -59.89
CA LEU A 5 -27.12 -40.59 -60.66
C LEU A 5 -25.70 -40.94 -60.10
N LEU A 6 -24.50 -40.45 -60.55
CA LEU A 6 -23.93 -39.26 -61.28
C LEU A 6 -23.74 -37.97 -60.41
N THR A 7 -22.77 -37.06 -60.61
CA THR A 7 -21.85 -36.78 -61.76
C THR A 7 -20.44 -36.23 -61.35
N VAL A 8 -19.37 -36.79 -61.95
CA VAL A 8 -18.25 -36.14 -62.75
C VAL A 8 -17.57 -34.87 -62.17
N ALA A 9 -16.30 -34.87 -61.70
CA ALA A 9 -14.96 -34.98 -62.36
C ALA A 9 -14.35 -33.60 -62.78
N ALA A 10 -13.07 -33.40 -63.16
CA ALA A 10 -11.94 -34.31 -63.47
C ALA A 10 -10.55 -33.61 -63.33
N SER A 11 -9.46 -34.40 -63.28
CA SER A 11 -8.06 -34.05 -63.69
C SER A 11 -7.31 -32.95 -62.90
N ALA A 12 -5.96 -32.88 -62.82
CA ALA A 12 -4.82 -33.79 -63.02
C ALA A 12 -3.61 -33.15 -62.26
N ALA A 13 -2.52 -33.81 -61.85
CA ALA A 13 -1.67 -34.67 -62.67
C ALA A 13 -0.75 -35.65 -61.88
N LEU A 14 -0.35 -36.70 -62.60
CA LEU A 14 0.83 -37.56 -62.40
C LEU A 14 2.14 -36.73 -62.56
N SER A 15 3.36 -37.13 -62.13
CA SER A 15 3.84 -38.43 -61.62
C SER A 15 5.11 -38.30 -60.76
N LEU A 16 5.32 -39.32 -59.92
CA LEU A 16 6.55 -39.82 -59.26
C LEU A 16 7.93 -39.14 -59.53
N ALA A 17 8.68 -38.93 -58.43
CA ALA A 17 10.05 -39.44 -58.28
C ALA A 17 10.41 -39.66 -56.80
N LEU A 18 11.25 -40.65 -56.48
CA LEU A 18 11.79 -40.90 -55.13
C LEU A 18 13.13 -40.17 -54.95
N ALA A 19 13.37 -39.56 -53.79
CA ALA A 19 14.72 -39.32 -53.27
C ALA A 19 14.76 -39.10 -51.75
N ALA A 20 15.85 -39.57 -51.13
CA ALA A 20 16.44 -39.17 -49.84
C ALA A 20 15.57 -39.19 -48.55
N CYS A 21 15.98 -40.03 -47.60
CA CYS A 21 15.62 -39.87 -46.19
C CYS A 21 16.29 -38.61 -45.61
N GLY A 22 15.56 -37.49 -45.59
CA GLY A 22 15.98 -36.24 -44.93
C GLY A 22 15.52 -36.15 -43.47
N GLY A 23 15.57 -37.26 -42.73
CA GLY A 23 15.06 -37.39 -41.36
C GLY A 23 15.91 -36.68 -40.31
N GLY A 24 16.07 -35.36 -40.45
CA GLY A 24 16.72 -34.50 -39.48
C GLY A 24 15.97 -34.54 -38.15
N SER A 25 16.40 -35.45 -37.27
CA SER A 25 15.82 -35.63 -35.94
C SER A 25 16.16 -34.43 -35.09
N SER A 26 15.31 -33.39 -35.15
CA SER A 26 15.39 -32.20 -34.31
C SER A 26 15.25 -32.62 -32.86
N SER A 27 16.38 -32.91 -32.23
CA SER A 27 16.46 -33.21 -30.80
C SER A 27 15.81 -32.04 -30.06
N PRO A 28 14.88 -32.30 -29.12
CA PRO A 28 14.15 -31.22 -28.45
C PRO A 28 15.15 -30.26 -27.81
N SER A 29 15.12 -29.01 -28.26
CA SER A 29 16.07 -27.98 -27.89
C SER A 29 15.37 -26.92 -27.06
N THR A 30 15.70 -26.84 -25.76
CA THR A 30 15.24 -25.72 -24.93
C THR A 30 16.03 -24.47 -25.32
N SER A 31 15.32 -23.49 -25.85
CA SER A 31 15.87 -22.17 -26.22
C SER A 31 15.60 -21.13 -25.16
N GLY A 32 16.45 -20.11 -25.11
CA GLY A 32 16.31 -18.98 -24.23
C GLY A 32 17.09 -17.76 -24.68
N GLY A 33 17.15 -16.75 -23.83
CA GLY A 33 18.03 -15.60 -24.00
C GLY A 33 18.56 -15.05 -22.69
N VAL A 34 19.65 -14.31 -22.78
CA VAL A 34 20.32 -13.65 -21.65
C VAL A 34 20.27 -12.14 -21.85
N TYR A 35 19.74 -11.42 -20.87
CA TYR A 35 19.42 -10.01 -20.98
C TYR A 35 19.84 -9.20 -19.74
N MET A 36 20.77 -8.28 -19.97
CA MET A 36 20.99 -7.05 -19.20
C MET A 36 20.65 -5.88 -20.14
N GLY A 37 21.44 -5.71 -21.21
CA GLY A 37 20.91 -5.69 -22.59
C GLY A 37 21.17 -7.06 -23.25
N PRO A 38 20.92 -7.28 -24.55
CA PRO A 38 21.24 -8.56 -25.22
C PRO A 38 22.71 -9.00 -24.98
N VAL A 39 22.94 -10.07 -24.22
CA VAL A 39 24.30 -10.46 -23.79
C VAL A 39 24.91 -11.44 -24.78
N ALA A 40 25.84 -10.97 -25.61
CA ALA A 40 26.52 -11.74 -26.64
C ALA A 40 27.73 -12.53 -26.11
N ASN A 41 27.97 -13.72 -26.66
CA ASN A 41 29.14 -14.57 -26.38
C ASN A 41 29.29 -15.01 -24.91
N ALA A 42 28.21 -14.99 -24.13
CA ALA A 42 28.17 -15.49 -22.76
C ALA A 42 28.12 -17.02 -22.73
N ALA A 43 28.80 -17.64 -21.78
CA ALA A 43 28.69 -19.09 -21.56
C ALA A 43 27.48 -19.40 -20.67
N VAL A 44 26.58 -20.24 -21.16
CA VAL A 44 25.37 -20.69 -20.45
C VAL A 44 25.56 -22.14 -20.02
N ALA A 45 25.40 -22.44 -18.74
CA ALA A 45 25.52 -23.78 -18.17
C ALA A 45 24.27 -24.14 -17.35
N VAL A 46 23.75 -25.35 -17.56
CA VAL A 46 22.52 -25.84 -16.92
C VAL A 46 22.84 -27.05 -16.06
N TYR A 47 22.40 -27.04 -14.82
CA TYR A 47 22.69 -28.00 -13.77
C TYR A 47 21.40 -28.60 -13.23
N GLN A 48 21.47 -29.83 -12.74
CA GLN A 48 20.35 -30.42 -11.99
C GLN A 48 20.20 -29.70 -10.65
N LEU A 49 18.97 -29.36 -10.29
CA LEU A 49 18.59 -29.00 -8.93
C LEU A 49 17.97 -30.24 -8.26
N ALA A 50 18.36 -30.55 -7.03
CA ALA A 50 17.78 -31.62 -6.23
C ALA A 50 16.61 -31.10 -5.37
N ALA A 51 15.78 -32.01 -4.86
CA ALA A 51 14.58 -31.67 -4.07
C ALA A 51 14.89 -31.00 -2.71
N ASP A 52 16.13 -31.11 -2.23
CA ASP A 52 16.65 -30.42 -1.04
C ASP A 52 17.25 -29.04 -1.36
N GLY A 53 17.21 -28.61 -2.63
CA GLY A 53 17.79 -27.35 -3.09
C GLY A 53 19.29 -27.40 -3.37
N THR A 54 19.94 -28.56 -3.32
CA THR A 54 21.34 -28.70 -3.73
C THR A 54 21.49 -28.68 -5.27
N VAL A 55 22.55 -28.05 -5.76
CA VAL A 55 22.88 -27.94 -7.19
C VAL A 55 24.03 -28.89 -7.53
N SER A 56 23.92 -29.60 -8.66
CA SER A 56 25.00 -30.46 -9.17
C SER A 56 26.28 -29.68 -9.47
N ASP A 57 27.46 -30.20 -9.09
CA ASP A 57 28.77 -29.66 -9.49
C ASP A 57 29.05 -29.75 -11.00
N LYS A 58 28.24 -30.53 -11.74
CA LYS A 58 28.42 -30.81 -13.18
C LYS A 58 27.22 -30.33 -13.99
N PRO A 59 27.44 -29.59 -15.09
CA PRO A 59 26.35 -29.20 -15.98
C PRO A 59 25.84 -30.41 -16.78
N LEU A 60 24.52 -30.48 -16.94
CA LEU A 60 23.80 -31.38 -17.83
C LEU A 60 23.93 -30.96 -19.30
N ALA A 61 23.94 -29.64 -19.54
CA ALA A 61 24.04 -29.04 -20.87
C ALA A 61 24.72 -27.66 -20.81
N THR A 62 25.34 -27.27 -21.91
CA THR A 62 25.99 -25.96 -22.06
C THR A 62 25.71 -25.36 -23.44
N ALA A 63 25.61 -24.04 -23.51
CA ALA A 63 25.50 -23.28 -24.75
C ALA A 63 26.35 -21.99 -24.68
N THR A 64 26.40 -21.26 -25.79
CA THR A 64 26.96 -19.91 -25.86
C THR A 64 25.90 -19.00 -26.49
N THR A 65 25.77 -17.77 -26.03
CA THR A 65 24.79 -16.83 -26.58
C THR A 65 25.24 -16.23 -27.91
N ASN A 66 24.27 -16.07 -28.81
CA ASN A 66 24.39 -15.33 -30.07
C ASN A 66 24.47 -13.81 -29.80
N ASN A 67 24.72 -13.02 -30.85
CA ASN A 67 24.79 -11.55 -30.76
C ASN A 67 23.49 -10.86 -30.32
N ASP A 68 22.35 -11.56 -30.37
CA ASP A 68 21.04 -11.10 -29.90
C ASP A 68 20.69 -11.61 -28.48
N GLY A 69 21.68 -12.17 -27.77
CA GLY A 69 21.52 -12.77 -26.45
C GLY A 69 20.89 -14.17 -26.45
N THR A 70 20.40 -14.68 -27.58
CA THR A 70 19.70 -15.98 -27.64
C THR A 70 20.65 -17.16 -27.52
N PHE A 71 20.17 -18.28 -26.98
CA PHE A 71 20.89 -19.55 -26.92
C PHE A 71 19.95 -20.74 -27.15
N ALA A 72 20.51 -21.88 -27.54
CA ALA A 72 19.79 -23.14 -27.68
C ALA A 72 20.58 -24.30 -27.04
N LEU A 73 19.97 -24.95 -26.04
CA LEU A 73 20.53 -26.12 -25.39
C LEU A 73 20.19 -27.38 -26.19
N LYS A 74 21.10 -28.37 -26.17
CA LYS A 74 20.96 -29.63 -26.91
C LYS A 74 20.69 -30.78 -25.94
N GLY A 75 19.66 -31.57 -26.23
CA GLY A 75 19.28 -32.74 -25.43
C GLY A 75 18.07 -32.49 -24.54
N SER A 76 17.45 -33.56 -24.08
CA SER A 76 16.30 -33.49 -23.17
C SER A 76 16.75 -33.10 -21.76
N LEU A 77 16.16 -32.02 -21.24
CA LEU A 77 16.41 -31.56 -19.88
C LEU A 77 15.31 -32.06 -18.93
N HIS A 78 15.67 -32.40 -17.70
CA HIS A 78 14.75 -32.84 -16.66
C HIS A 78 14.72 -31.83 -15.52
N TYR A 79 13.52 -31.41 -15.14
CA TYR A 79 13.29 -30.35 -14.15
C TYR A 79 13.10 -30.95 -12.74
N PRO A 80 13.47 -30.24 -11.65
CA PRO A 80 13.90 -28.83 -11.62
C PRO A 80 15.36 -28.61 -12.05
N LEU A 81 15.63 -27.41 -12.58
CA LEU A 81 16.93 -27.00 -13.12
C LEU A 81 17.42 -25.68 -12.52
N PHE A 82 18.73 -25.59 -12.40
CA PHE A 82 19.46 -24.36 -12.11
C PHE A 82 20.26 -23.96 -13.35
N VAL A 83 20.18 -22.70 -13.77
CA VAL A 83 20.89 -22.16 -14.93
C VAL A 83 21.83 -21.07 -14.46
N ARG A 84 23.05 -21.04 -15.01
CA ARG A 84 24.07 -20.05 -14.70
C ARG A 84 24.69 -19.51 -15.97
N VAL A 85 24.93 -18.21 -16.01
CA VAL A 85 25.56 -17.53 -17.14
C VAL A 85 26.78 -16.74 -16.67
N THR A 86 27.88 -16.87 -17.42
CA THR A 86 29.19 -16.28 -17.08
C THR A 86 29.84 -15.64 -18.29
N GLY A 87 30.36 -14.42 -18.15
CA GLY A 87 31.08 -13.70 -19.20
C GLY A 87 30.20 -13.28 -20.38
N GLY A 88 30.84 -12.86 -21.47
CA GLY A 88 30.16 -12.20 -22.59
C GLY A 88 30.04 -10.68 -22.41
N SER A 89 29.41 -10.03 -23.39
CA SER A 89 29.34 -8.56 -23.51
C SER A 89 27.95 -8.09 -23.90
N TYR A 90 27.52 -6.95 -23.38
CA TYR A 90 26.22 -6.34 -23.67
C TYR A 90 26.32 -4.82 -23.72
N GLN A 91 25.33 -4.18 -24.35
CA GLN A 91 25.14 -2.74 -24.27
C GLN A 91 24.24 -2.40 -23.08
N GLU A 92 24.69 -1.50 -22.19
CA GLU A 92 23.86 -0.98 -21.09
C GLU A 92 22.62 -0.27 -21.64
N GLU A 93 21.42 -0.65 -21.19
CA GLU A 93 20.16 -0.05 -21.63
C GLU A 93 20.10 1.45 -21.32
N ALA A 94 20.58 1.88 -20.14
CA ALA A 94 20.48 3.28 -19.69
C ALA A 94 21.49 4.23 -20.35
N THR A 95 22.67 3.74 -20.74
CA THR A 95 23.78 4.60 -21.22
C THR A 95 24.19 4.32 -22.67
N GLY A 96 23.71 3.25 -23.29
CA GLY A 96 24.12 2.82 -24.63
C GLY A 96 25.59 2.40 -24.73
N THR A 97 26.28 2.19 -23.59
CA THR A 97 27.72 1.86 -23.55
C THR A 97 27.93 0.36 -23.53
N ASP A 98 28.86 -0.13 -24.36
CA ASP A 98 29.26 -1.55 -24.37
C ASP A 98 30.07 -1.91 -23.11
N THR A 99 29.70 -3.01 -22.46
CA THR A 99 30.33 -3.51 -21.24
C THR A 99 30.43 -5.04 -21.25
N SER A 100 31.10 -5.62 -20.25
CA SER A 100 31.25 -7.06 -20.06
C SER A 100 30.46 -7.55 -18.85
N LEU A 101 29.88 -8.76 -18.94
CA LEU A 101 29.25 -9.41 -17.80
C LEU A 101 30.34 -9.89 -16.82
N SER A 102 30.57 -9.09 -15.78
CA SER A 102 31.68 -9.21 -14.82
C SER A 102 31.43 -10.18 -13.65
N THR A 103 30.20 -10.67 -13.54
CA THR A 103 29.65 -11.47 -12.43
C THR A 103 28.78 -12.60 -13.00
N GLU A 104 28.52 -13.63 -12.20
CA GLU A 104 27.63 -14.72 -12.62
C GLU A 104 26.17 -14.27 -12.43
N ILE A 105 25.30 -14.56 -13.41
CA ILE A 105 23.84 -14.40 -13.23
C ILE A 105 23.15 -15.77 -13.32
N ASP A 106 22.38 -16.08 -12.27
CA ASP A 106 21.69 -17.33 -12.08
C ASP A 106 20.20 -17.23 -12.50
N ALA A 107 19.56 -18.37 -12.75
CA ALA A 107 18.11 -18.54 -12.92
C ALA A 107 17.68 -19.94 -12.44
N VAL A 108 16.40 -20.14 -12.13
CA VAL A 108 15.91 -21.40 -11.56
C VAL A 108 14.51 -21.76 -12.07
N TYR A 109 14.38 -22.99 -12.58
CA TYR A 109 13.18 -23.46 -13.28
C TYR A 109 12.66 -24.74 -12.62
N LEU A 110 11.52 -24.64 -11.92
CA LEU A 110 10.88 -25.81 -11.30
C LEU A 110 10.17 -26.73 -12.32
N ASN A 111 9.73 -26.16 -13.44
CA ASN A 111 9.03 -26.84 -14.53
C ASN A 111 9.61 -26.39 -15.88
N ALA A 112 9.27 -27.10 -16.96
CA ALA A 112 9.66 -26.70 -18.31
C ALA A 112 9.00 -25.36 -18.71
N PRO A 113 9.77 -24.30 -18.99
CA PRO A 113 9.24 -23.02 -19.42
C PRO A 113 8.88 -23.02 -20.91
N SER A 114 8.11 -22.03 -21.34
CA SER A 114 7.87 -21.75 -22.76
C SER A 114 9.13 -21.21 -23.46
N GLN A 115 9.93 -20.41 -22.75
CA GLN A 115 11.27 -19.96 -23.12
C GLN A 115 12.07 -19.67 -21.83
N MET A 116 13.39 -19.90 -21.83
CA MET A 116 14.25 -19.47 -20.71
C MET A 116 14.68 -18.00 -20.87
N VAL A 117 14.59 -17.21 -19.80
CA VAL A 117 15.10 -15.84 -19.70
C VAL A 117 16.03 -15.75 -18.49
N VAL A 118 17.28 -15.32 -18.70
CA VAL A 118 18.26 -15.08 -17.63
C VAL A 118 18.62 -13.60 -17.60
N SER A 119 18.54 -12.97 -16.41
CA SER A 119 18.73 -11.54 -16.20
C SER A 119 19.06 -11.25 -14.73
N ALA A 120 19.30 -9.97 -14.38
CA ALA A 120 19.35 -9.55 -12.98
C ALA A 120 18.08 -9.94 -12.17
N TYR A 121 16.92 -10.03 -12.83
CA TYR A 121 15.66 -10.40 -12.16
C TYR A 121 15.54 -11.91 -11.91
N SER A 122 16.05 -12.76 -12.80
CA SER A 122 16.20 -14.19 -12.48
C SER A 122 17.25 -14.41 -11.38
N ASN A 123 18.33 -13.60 -11.40
CA ASN A 123 19.36 -13.63 -10.38
C ASN A 123 18.80 -13.23 -8.99
N ALA A 124 17.88 -12.24 -8.97
CA ALA A 124 17.17 -11.82 -7.76
C ALA A 124 16.32 -12.94 -7.18
N ILE A 125 15.58 -13.69 -8.00
CA ILE A 125 14.81 -14.87 -7.55
C ILE A 125 15.72 -15.91 -6.89
N VAL A 126 16.89 -16.19 -7.48
CA VAL A 126 17.87 -17.13 -6.91
C VAL A 126 18.47 -16.60 -5.60
N ALA A 127 18.78 -15.31 -5.53
CA ALA A 127 19.35 -14.67 -4.34
C ALA A 127 18.35 -14.63 -3.17
N ASP A 128 17.10 -14.28 -3.42
CA ASP A 128 16.00 -14.25 -2.46
C ASP A 128 15.70 -15.67 -1.92
N ALA A 129 15.54 -16.66 -2.79
CA ALA A 129 15.34 -18.05 -2.36
C ALA A 129 16.52 -18.59 -1.53
N ARG A 130 17.78 -18.22 -1.86
CA ARG A 130 18.95 -18.53 -1.03
C ARG A 130 18.89 -17.83 0.34
N ALA A 131 18.48 -16.56 0.40
CA ALA A 131 18.31 -15.82 1.65
C ALA A 131 17.20 -16.41 2.55
N ALA A 132 16.15 -16.97 1.94
CA ALA A 132 15.10 -17.73 2.62
C ALA A 132 15.53 -19.14 3.11
N GLY A 133 16.82 -19.49 3.02
CA GLY A 133 17.40 -20.72 3.56
C GLY A 133 17.74 -21.80 2.53
N GLY A 134 17.56 -21.55 1.23
CA GLY A 134 18.00 -22.46 0.16
C GLY A 134 17.03 -22.58 -1.00
N LEU A 135 17.47 -23.22 -2.09
CA LEU A 135 16.72 -23.37 -3.33
C LEU A 135 15.64 -24.47 -3.27
N SER A 136 14.84 -24.50 -2.21
CA SER A 136 13.65 -25.36 -2.12
C SER A 136 12.54 -24.85 -3.05
N ALA A 137 11.63 -25.74 -3.46
CA ALA A 137 10.52 -25.36 -4.34
C ALA A 137 9.65 -24.23 -3.75
N ASP A 138 9.40 -24.26 -2.44
CA ASP A 138 8.58 -23.24 -1.76
C ASP A 138 9.29 -21.89 -1.70
N ASN A 139 10.60 -21.87 -1.39
CA ASN A 139 11.40 -20.65 -1.39
C ASN A 139 11.49 -20.04 -2.79
N ILE A 140 11.67 -20.87 -3.82
CA ILE A 140 11.69 -20.43 -5.22
C ILE A 140 10.33 -19.86 -5.62
N ASN A 141 9.22 -20.54 -5.33
CA ASN A 141 7.88 -20.03 -5.64
C ASN A 141 7.58 -18.69 -4.95
N ALA A 142 7.99 -18.53 -3.69
CA ALA A 142 7.82 -17.28 -2.94
C ALA A 142 8.66 -16.13 -3.51
N ALA A 143 9.90 -16.41 -3.94
CA ALA A 143 10.78 -15.43 -4.58
C ALA A 143 10.29 -15.03 -5.99
N VAL A 144 9.86 -16.02 -6.80
CA VAL A 144 9.21 -15.78 -8.10
C VAL A 144 8.00 -14.87 -7.94
N ALA A 145 7.12 -15.13 -6.97
CA ALA A 145 5.93 -14.31 -6.73
C ALA A 145 6.27 -12.84 -6.39
N ARG A 146 7.30 -12.60 -5.57
CA ARG A 146 7.78 -11.25 -5.21
C ARG A 146 8.38 -10.51 -6.40
N VAL A 147 9.35 -11.11 -7.08
CA VAL A 147 10.08 -10.43 -8.16
C VAL A 147 9.21 -10.22 -9.41
N ASN A 148 8.29 -11.15 -9.69
CA ASN A 148 7.31 -10.97 -10.77
C ASN A 148 6.36 -9.80 -10.51
N ALA A 149 5.85 -9.66 -9.27
CA ALA A 149 5.00 -8.54 -8.87
C ALA A 149 5.76 -7.21 -8.93
N PHE A 150 6.99 -7.17 -8.41
CA PHE A 150 7.87 -6.00 -8.49
C PHE A 150 8.05 -5.53 -9.95
N ALA A 151 8.26 -6.46 -10.88
CA ALA A 151 8.43 -6.20 -12.31
C ALA A 151 7.11 -5.90 -13.08
N GLY A 152 5.96 -5.79 -12.40
CA GLY A 152 4.66 -5.46 -13.01
C GLY A 152 3.83 -6.67 -13.45
N ASP A 153 3.80 -7.72 -12.62
CA ASP A 153 3.08 -8.98 -12.84
C ASP A 153 3.45 -9.69 -14.14
N ILE A 154 4.76 -9.83 -14.38
CA ILE A 154 5.33 -10.61 -15.49
C ILE A 154 6.18 -11.75 -14.96
N ASP A 155 6.26 -12.87 -15.70
CA ASP A 155 7.25 -13.91 -15.39
C ASP A 155 8.62 -13.48 -15.90
N VAL A 156 9.47 -12.97 -15.01
CA VAL A 156 10.81 -12.45 -15.37
C VAL A 156 11.79 -13.54 -15.83
N GLN A 157 11.43 -14.82 -15.72
CA GLN A 157 12.20 -15.96 -16.20
C GLN A 157 11.65 -16.56 -17.51
N GLN A 158 10.53 -16.03 -18.04
CA GLN A 158 9.96 -16.45 -19.33
C GLN A 158 9.63 -15.30 -20.30
N THR A 159 9.48 -14.07 -19.79
CA THR A 159 9.10 -12.89 -20.59
C THR A 159 10.30 -12.32 -21.32
N THR A 160 10.36 -12.50 -22.65
CA THR A 160 11.41 -11.87 -23.48
C THR A 160 11.20 -10.36 -23.57
N PRO A 161 12.23 -9.51 -23.35
CA PRO A 161 12.11 -8.07 -23.51
C PRO A 161 11.80 -7.66 -24.95
N THR A 162 10.85 -6.73 -25.11
CA THR A 162 10.51 -6.12 -26.39
C THR A 162 11.14 -4.74 -26.45
N LEU A 163 12.22 -4.60 -27.23
CA LEU A 163 12.90 -3.31 -27.42
C LEU A 163 12.30 -2.55 -28.61
N VAL A 164 11.94 -1.28 -28.39
CA VAL A 164 11.50 -0.34 -29.43
C VAL A 164 12.57 0.71 -29.73
N THR A 165 12.39 1.48 -30.80
CA THR A 165 13.24 2.64 -31.11
C THR A 165 13.23 3.62 -29.93
N ALA A 166 14.42 4.04 -29.48
CA ALA A 166 14.56 4.88 -28.30
C ALA A 166 13.72 6.17 -28.40
N GLY A 167 13.01 6.51 -27.32
CA GLY A 167 12.16 7.70 -27.24
C GLY A 167 10.82 7.60 -28.00
N THR A 168 10.48 6.46 -28.61
CA THR A 168 9.12 6.22 -29.11
C THR A 168 8.19 5.78 -27.97
N THR A 169 6.89 6.10 -28.04
CA THR A 169 5.89 5.59 -27.09
C THR A 169 5.24 4.33 -27.66
N GLY A 170 5.24 3.25 -26.88
CA GLY A 170 4.72 1.93 -27.25
C GLY A 170 3.40 1.57 -26.55
N THR A 171 2.90 0.37 -26.85
CA THR A 171 1.83 -0.26 -26.06
C THR A 171 2.46 -0.99 -24.88
N VAL A 172 1.87 -0.89 -23.69
CA VAL A 172 2.32 -1.61 -22.50
C VAL A 172 1.99 -3.10 -22.66
N THR A 173 2.95 -3.87 -23.16
CA THR A 173 2.94 -5.33 -23.23
C THR A 173 3.90 -5.90 -22.18
N ASP A 174 3.80 -7.18 -21.85
CA ASP A 174 4.68 -7.79 -20.85
C ASP A 174 6.17 -7.75 -21.26
N GLY A 175 6.46 -7.89 -22.55
CA GLY A 175 7.80 -7.64 -23.09
C GLY A 175 8.26 -6.18 -22.96
N ALA A 176 7.37 -5.20 -23.06
CA ALA A 176 7.69 -3.79 -22.81
C ALA A 176 7.94 -3.53 -21.31
N LYS A 177 7.18 -4.17 -20.42
CA LYS A 177 7.43 -4.14 -18.96
C LYS A 177 8.81 -4.73 -18.63
N MET A 178 9.17 -5.87 -19.24
CA MET A 178 10.50 -6.48 -19.05
C MET A 178 11.63 -5.56 -19.55
N SER A 179 11.45 -4.89 -20.69
CA SER A 179 12.40 -3.88 -21.17
C SER A 179 12.54 -2.69 -20.20
N LEU A 180 11.44 -2.25 -19.58
CA LEU A 180 11.48 -1.22 -18.52
C LEU A 180 12.19 -1.74 -17.27
N ALA A 181 11.99 -3.00 -16.87
CA ALA A 181 12.67 -3.62 -15.75
C ALA A 181 14.20 -3.64 -15.94
N LEU A 182 14.66 -4.07 -17.11
CA LEU A 182 16.09 -4.07 -17.48
C LEU A 182 16.66 -2.65 -17.58
N GLY A 183 15.89 -1.71 -18.13
CA GLY A 183 16.24 -0.29 -18.15
C GLY A 183 16.37 0.32 -16.76
N ALA A 184 15.47 -0.03 -15.83
CA ALA A 184 15.47 0.40 -14.44
C ALA A 184 16.69 -0.10 -13.66
N GLU A 185 17.04 -1.37 -13.84
CA GLU A 185 18.25 -2.01 -13.30
C GLU A 185 19.50 -1.28 -13.78
N SER A 186 19.66 -1.16 -15.11
CA SER A 186 20.80 -0.50 -15.74
C SER A 186 20.90 0.96 -15.30
N GLN A 187 19.76 1.67 -15.20
CA GLN A 187 19.73 3.08 -14.81
C GLN A 187 20.07 3.32 -13.34
N SER A 188 19.58 2.48 -12.40
CA SER A 188 20.03 2.53 -11.01
C SER A 188 21.52 2.25 -10.93
N ARG A 189 21.95 1.08 -11.41
CA ARG A 189 23.32 0.59 -11.25
C ARG A 189 24.36 1.53 -11.86
N THR A 190 24.07 2.14 -13.00
CA THR A 190 24.98 3.10 -13.66
C THR A 190 24.98 4.48 -13.00
N THR A 191 23.85 4.95 -12.45
CA THR A 191 23.80 6.19 -11.63
C THR A 191 24.57 6.01 -10.33
N ASP A 192 24.38 4.86 -9.65
CA ASP A 192 24.94 4.55 -8.34
C ASP A 192 26.38 4.02 -8.40
N GLY A 193 26.95 3.82 -9.61
CA GLY A 193 28.27 3.23 -9.82
C GLY A 193 28.42 1.80 -9.25
N SER A 194 27.31 1.08 -9.15
CA SER A 194 27.18 -0.17 -8.38
C SER A 194 27.48 -1.44 -9.19
N SER A 195 27.62 -2.57 -8.50
CA SER A 195 27.78 -3.90 -9.13
C SER A 195 26.43 -4.53 -9.49
N ILE A 196 26.43 -5.55 -10.36
CA ILE A 196 25.24 -6.35 -10.66
C ILE A 196 24.76 -7.11 -9.42
N ASP A 197 25.66 -7.56 -8.54
CA ASP A 197 25.31 -8.18 -7.26
C ASP A 197 24.57 -7.18 -6.34
N THR A 198 25.10 -5.95 -6.21
CA THR A 198 24.45 -4.86 -5.45
C THR A 198 23.06 -4.56 -6.00
N SER A 199 22.95 -4.42 -7.32
CA SER A 199 21.67 -4.17 -8.00
C SER A 199 20.68 -5.32 -7.82
N THR A 200 21.17 -6.57 -7.88
CA THR A 200 20.39 -7.79 -7.58
C THR A 200 19.84 -7.74 -6.15
N GLN A 201 20.68 -7.40 -5.16
CA GLN A 201 20.23 -7.25 -3.76
C GLN A 201 19.25 -6.08 -3.59
N ASN A 202 19.39 -5.00 -4.35
CA ASN A 202 18.43 -3.91 -4.35
C ASN A 202 17.07 -4.36 -4.92
N ILE A 203 17.03 -5.15 -6.00
CA ILE A 203 15.79 -5.78 -6.52
C ILE A 203 15.16 -6.69 -5.45
N VAL A 204 15.95 -7.55 -4.80
CA VAL A 204 15.45 -8.44 -3.73
C VAL A 204 14.87 -7.65 -2.56
N ALA A 205 15.56 -6.61 -2.10
CA ALA A 205 15.09 -5.76 -0.99
C ALA A 205 13.77 -5.05 -1.34
N GLN A 206 13.69 -4.43 -2.53
CA GLN A 206 12.49 -3.73 -2.98
C GLN A 206 11.32 -4.72 -3.19
N ALA A 207 11.54 -5.86 -3.83
CA ALA A 207 10.52 -6.89 -4.00
C ALA A 207 10.07 -7.53 -2.67
N ALA A 208 10.92 -7.54 -1.63
CA ALA A 208 10.56 -7.99 -0.28
C ALA A 208 9.73 -6.95 0.50
N ASN A 209 9.94 -5.66 0.26
CA ASN A 209 9.10 -4.59 0.82
C ASN A 209 7.65 -4.59 0.25
N GLY A 210 7.46 -5.20 -0.93
CA GLY A 210 6.26 -5.01 -1.74
C GLY A 210 6.35 -3.79 -2.65
N ASP A 211 7.55 -3.37 -3.03
CA ASP A 211 7.74 -2.29 -4.01
C ASP A 211 7.39 -2.80 -5.42
N THR A 212 7.34 -1.87 -6.38
CA THR A 212 7.22 -2.15 -7.81
C THR A 212 8.11 -1.19 -8.60
N LEU A 213 8.26 -1.43 -9.91
CA LEU A 213 8.88 -0.44 -10.80
C LEU A 213 8.18 0.93 -10.78
N ALA A 214 6.90 1.03 -10.39
CA ALA A 214 6.11 2.26 -10.40
C ALA A 214 5.89 2.93 -9.03
N SER A 215 6.00 2.19 -7.93
CA SER A 215 5.84 2.69 -6.56
C SER A 215 6.84 2.02 -5.62
N CYS A 216 7.40 2.78 -4.69
CA CYS A 216 8.31 2.27 -3.67
C CYS A 216 7.80 2.65 -2.28
N HIS A 217 7.73 1.65 -1.41
CA HIS A 217 7.20 1.67 -0.06
C HIS A 217 8.31 1.23 0.93
N ALA A 218 9.56 1.65 0.68
CA ALA A 218 10.73 1.37 1.51
C ALA A 218 10.66 2.10 2.86
N GLY A 219 9.69 1.69 3.68
CA GLY A 219 9.19 2.41 4.85
C GLY A 219 8.12 1.67 5.66
N SER A 220 7.69 0.44 5.31
CA SER A 220 6.73 -0.35 6.12
C SER A 220 7.34 -0.83 7.45
N GLY A 221 7.50 0.12 8.38
CA GLY A 221 8.25 0.01 9.63
C GLY A 221 8.74 1.34 10.21
N ASP A 222 8.70 2.44 9.47
CA ASP A 222 9.04 3.79 9.95
C ASP A 222 8.09 4.82 9.31
N ILE A 223 7.35 5.58 10.15
CA ILE A 223 6.39 6.62 9.69
C ILE A 223 7.11 7.75 8.92
N ALA A 224 8.44 7.75 8.89
CA ALA A 224 9.32 8.62 8.11
C ALA A 224 9.17 8.50 6.58
N ASP A 225 8.85 7.30 6.08
CA ASP A 225 9.22 6.88 4.73
C ASP A 225 7.98 6.39 3.90
N ASP A 226 6.81 6.99 4.11
CA ASP A 226 5.46 6.48 3.74
C ASP A 226 5.02 6.61 2.26
N GLY A 227 5.96 6.76 1.31
CA GLY A 227 5.80 6.12 0.00
C GLY A 227 5.15 6.87 -1.18
N THR A 228 5.76 7.97 -1.64
CA THR A 228 5.75 8.27 -3.10
C THR A 228 7.16 8.54 -3.64
N VAL A 229 7.25 8.92 -4.92
CA VAL A 229 8.47 8.93 -5.76
C VAL A 229 9.60 9.88 -5.32
N ALA A 230 9.49 10.49 -4.14
CA ALA A 230 10.55 11.20 -3.44
C ALA A 230 10.88 10.52 -2.09
N ALA A 231 11.22 9.22 -2.14
CA ALA A 231 11.70 8.49 -0.96
C ALA A 231 12.91 9.22 -0.32
N PRO A 232 12.95 9.36 1.02
CA PRO A 232 14.02 10.08 1.70
C PRO A 232 15.37 9.38 1.53
N SER A 233 16.46 10.14 1.70
CA SER A 233 17.85 9.71 1.46
C SER A 233 18.37 8.68 2.47
N GLY A 234 17.81 7.47 2.38
CA GLY A 234 18.05 6.32 3.23
C GLY A 234 17.22 5.09 2.83
N GLY A 235 16.02 5.28 2.25
CA GLY A 235 15.21 4.20 1.69
C GLY A 235 15.78 3.68 0.36
N ASN A 236 15.96 2.37 0.22
CA ASN A 236 16.71 1.76 -0.89
C ASN A 236 15.89 1.59 -2.19
N CYS A 237 15.13 2.62 -2.58
CA CYS A 237 14.23 2.65 -3.75
C CYS A 237 14.96 2.77 -5.11
N THR A 238 16.21 2.32 -5.21
CA THR A 238 17.08 2.71 -6.33
C THR A 238 16.60 2.20 -7.68
N ILE A 239 15.92 1.04 -7.71
CA ILE A 239 15.42 0.42 -8.95
C ILE A 239 14.11 1.10 -9.37
N THR A 240 13.20 1.43 -8.46
CA THR A 240 11.99 2.23 -8.76
C THR A 240 12.36 3.65 -9.23
N GLN A 241 13.35 4.30 -8.60
CA GLN A 241 13.90 5.58 -9.06
C GLN A 241 14.62 5.44 -10.41
N GLY A 242 15.32 4.33 -10.63
CA GLY A 242 15.90 3.94 -11.91
C GLY A 242 14.84 3.79 -13.00
N ALA A 243 13.70 3.17 -12.71
CA ALA A 243 12.59 3.01 -13.65
C ALA A 243 12.00 4.36 -14.07
N ALA A 244 11.69 5.24 -13.11
CA ALA A 244 11.18 6.58 -13.39
C ALA A 244 12.18 7.44 -14.19
N THR A 245 13.47 7.36 -13.86
CA THR A 245 14.55 8.06 -14.58
C THR A 245 14.72 7.51 -16.00
N TYR A 246 14.71 6.19 -16.16
CA TYR A 246 14.83 5.51 -17.44
C TYR A 246 13.63 5.80 -18.35
N ALA A 247 12.41 5.80 -17.81
CA ALA A 247 11.19 6.11 -18.54
C ALA A 247 11.23 7.50 -19.20
N GLY A 248 11.75 8.50 -18.48
CA GLY A 248 11.97 9.86 -18.98
C GLY A 248 13.25 10.03 -19.83
N SER A 249 14.09 9.00 -19.97
CA SER A 249 15.39 9.12 -20.64
C SER A 249 15.29 9.08 -22.17
N ALA A 250 16.23 9.74 -22.84
CA ALA A 250 16.38 9.63 -24.30
C ALA A 250 16.89 8.24 -24.76
N GLY A 251 17.40 7.41 -23.83
CA GLY A 251 17.81 6.04 -24.09
C GLY A 251 16.67 5.01 -24.02
N ASN A 252 15.47 5.42 -23.59
CA ASN A 252 14.36 4.52 -23.29
C ASN A 252 13.91 3.65 -24.48
N ARG A 253 14.26 2.36 -24.43
CA ARG A 253 13.87 1.32 -25.41
C ARG A 253 12.65 0.49 -24.98
N SER A 254 12.03 0.78 -23.83
CA SER A 254 10.83 0.06 -23.37
C SER A 254 9.53 0.51 -24.07
N GLY A 255 9.51 1.75 -24.56
CA GLY A 255 8.28 2.38 -25.07
C GLY A 255 7.35 2.93 -23.97
N ILE A 256 7.69 2.71 -22.69
CA ILE A 256 6.96 3.21 -21.54
C ILE A 256 7.61 4.52 -21.10
N THR A 257 7.04 5.65 -21.50
CA THR A 257 7.60 7.01 -21.33
C THR A 257 7.11 7.72 -20.07
N SER A 258 6.19 7.11 -19.32
CA SER A 258 5.77 7.58 -17.99
C SER A 258 5.33 6.41 -17.11
N MET A 259 5.69 6.45 -15.83
CA MET A 259 5.25 5.45 -14.84
C MET A 259 3.73 5.45 -14.63
N ALA A 260 3.02 6.51 -15.02
CA ALA A 260 1.55 6.52 -15.07
C ALA A 260 0.95 5.58 -16.14
N GLN A 261 1.73 5.13 -17.13
CA GLN A 261 1.34 4.04 -18.04
C GLN A 261 1.49 2.66 -17.37
N PHE A 262 2.29 2.60 -16.30
CA PHE A 262 2.49 1.46 -15.42
C PHE A 262 1.57 1.55 -14.18
N ALA A 263 0.47 2.31 -14.29
CA ALA A 263 -0.52 2.47 -13.22
C ALA A 263 -0.92 1.09 -12.66
N PRO A 264 -0.98 0.91 -11.33
CA PRO A 264 -1.27 -0.39 -10.74
C PRO A 264 -2.54 -0.99 -11.34
N VAL A 265 -2.50 -2.30 -11.61
CA VAL A 265 -3.67 -3.03 -12.11
C VAL A 265 -4.72 -2.98 -11.01
N VAL A 266 -5.66 -2.05 -11.10
CA VAL A 266 -6.78 -1.87 -10.14
C VAL A 266 -7.55 -3.20 -10.02
N PRO A 267 -7.33 -4.06 -9.00
CA PRO A 267 -7.74 -5.45 -9.12
C PRO A 267 -9.26 -5.62 -8.94
N GLY A 268 -9.93 -4.59 -8.41
CA GLY A 268 -11.38 -4.43 -8.43
C GLY A 268 -11.80 -3.53 -9.58
N ALA A 269 -12.49 -4.07 -10.59
CA ALA A 269 -13.18 -3.26 -11.59
C ALA A 269 -14.17 -2.29 -10.92
N ALA A 270 -14.40 -1.12 -11.53
CA ALA A 270 -15.39 -0.17 -11.04
C ALA A 270 -16.79 -0.82 -10.98
N GLN A 271 -17.45 -0.69 -9.84
CA GLN A 271 -18.77 -1.27 -9.56
C GLN A 271 -19.80 -0.14 -9.44
N THR A 272 -21.09 -0.46 -9.59
CA THR A 272 -22.18 0.45 -9.24
C THR A 272 -22.80 -0.06 -7.95
N ALA A 273 -23.03 0.84 -6.98
CA ALA A 273 -23.73 0.49 -5.77
C ALA A 273 -25.18 0.07 -6.05
N ILE A 274 -25.68 -0.86 -5.25
CA ILE A 274 -27.09 -1.25 -5.21
C ILE A 274 -27.82 -0.20 -4.35
N GLY A 275 -28.97 0.27 -4.83
CA GLY A 275 -29.76 1.30 -4.15
C GLY A 275 -30.74 1.99 -5.10
N SER A 276 -31.36 3.06 -4.61
CA SER A 276 -32.28 3.93 -5.36
C SER A 276 -32.11 5.39 -4.93
N ALA A 277 -32.81 6.32 -5.59
CA ALA A 277 -32.83 7.74 -5.20
C ALA A 277 -33.15 7.98 -3.71
N ALA A 278 -33.94 7.09 -3.08
CA ALA A 278 -34.29 7.18 -1.67
C ALA A 278 -33.19 6.68 -0.70
N THR A 279 -32.23 5.87 -1.16
CA THR A 279 -31.16 5.31 -0.31
C THR A 279 -29.84 6.09 -0.43
N CYS A 280 -29.75 7.07 -1.33
CA CYS A 280 -28.53 7.86 -1.55
C CYS A 280 -28.06 8.63 -0.30
N GLY A 281 -28.98 8.98 0.60
CA GLY A 281 -28.70 9.72 1.84
C GLY A 281 -28.74 8.86 3.11
N ASP A 282 -28.65 7.52 2.98
CA ASP A 282 -28.83 6.58 4.09
C ASP A 282 -27.73 5.52 4.11
N ARG A 283 -26.69 5.75 4.93
CA ARG A 283 -25.60 4.77 5.19
C ARG A 283 -26.07 3.38 5.62
N ILE A 284 -27.25 3.23 6.22
CA ILE A 284 -27.76 1.96 6.77
C ILE A 284 -28.41 1.16 5.64
N ALA A 285 -29.20 1.81 4.79
CA ALA A 285 -29.67 1.22 3.54
C ALA A 285 -28.50 0.90 2.61
N LEU A 286 -27.53 1.81 2.44
CA LEU A 286 -26.33 1.57 1.63
C LEU A 286 -25.52 0.38 2.15
N LEU A 287 -25.27 0.28 3.46
CA LEU A 287 -24.59 -0.88 4.06
C LEU A 287 -25.32 -2.19 3.77
N ARG A 288 -26.63 -2.24 4.05
CA ARG A 288 -27.46 -3.43 3.83
C ARG A 288 -27.44 -3.87 2.37
N ASP A 289 -27.67 -2.92 1.46
CA ASP A 289 -27.85 -3.21 0.04
C ASP A 289 -26.51 -3.52 -0.66
N ASN A 290 -25.39 -3.05 -0.12
CA ASN A 290 -24.04 -3.23 -0.68
C ASN A 290 -23.14 -4.21 0.09
N ALA A 291 -23.64 -4.86 1.14
CA ALA A 291 -22.86 -5.81 1.95
C ALA A 291 -22.15 -6.90 1.12
N ALA A 292 -22.78 -7.40 0.06
CA ALA A 292 -22.19 -8.36 -0.87
C ALA A 292 -21.04 -7.77 -1.72
N ILE A 293 -21.10 -6.47 -2.05
CA ILE A 293 -19.99 -5.75 -2.72
C ILE A 293 -18.83 -5.58 -1.74
N PHE A 294 -19.10 -5.23 -0.47
CA PHE A 294 -18.05 -5.04 0.54
C PHE A 294 -17.35 -6.36 0.90
N ALA A 295 -18.10 -7.41 1.25
CA ALA A 295 -17.52 -8.75 1.52
C ALA A 295 -16.81 -9.34 0.29
N GLY A 296 -17.32 -9.04 -0.91
CA GLY A 296 -16.64 -9.34 -2.17
C GLY A 296 -15.32 -8.59 -2.31
N ARG A 297 -15.28 -7.28 -2.07
CA ARG A 297 -14.06 -6.45 -2.13
C ARG A 297 -12.97 -6.94 -1.19
N GLN A 298 -13.31 -7.12 0.08
CA GLN A 298 -12.43 -7.59 1.15
C GLN A 298 -11.61 -8.82 0.72
N ASN A 299 -12.23 -9.77 0.01
CA ASN A 299 -11.59 -11.03 -0.36
C ASN A 299 -11.13 -11.10 -1.82
N ASP A 300 -11.92 -10.61 -2.77
CA ASP A 300 -11.70 -10.82 -4.21
C ASP A 300 -10.73 -9.81 -4.85
N VAL A 301 -10.50 -8.67 -4.22
CA VAL A 301 -9.62 -7.61 -4.73
C VAL A 301 -8.23 -7.76 -4.12
N GLN A 302 -8.17 -7.98 -2.81
CA GLN A 302 -6.93 -8.28 -2.08
C GLN A 302 -6.26 -9.58 -2.57
N ALA A 303 -7.04 -10.59 -2.96
CA ALA A 303 -6.57 -11.85 -3.52
C ALA A 303 -5.95 -11.79 -4.93
N LYS A 304 -5.73 -10.61 -5.51
CA LYS A 304 -5.22 -10.44 -6.89
C LYS A 304 -3.88 -9.71 -6.99
N LEU A 305 -3.31 -9.28 -5.86
CA LEU A 305 -2.11 -8.43 -5.83
C LEU A 305 -0.81 -9.14 -6.22
N THR A 306 -0.76 -10.47 -6.16
CA THR A 306 0.38 -11.28 -6.62
C THR A 306 -0.14 -12.65 -7.06
N GLY A 307 0.61 -13.36 -7.91
CA GLY A 307 0.24 -14.71 -8.39
C GLY A 307 0.16 -15.81 -7.31
N GLY A 308 0.63 -15.54 -6.08
CA GLY A 308 0.52 -16.46 -4.93
C GLY A 308 -0.69 -16.20 -4.03
N LEU A 309 -1.38 -15.07 -4.20
CA LEU A 309 -2.56 -14.70 -3.42
C LEU A 309 -3.83 -15.30 -4.03
N THR A 310 -4.75 -15.70 -3.15
CA THR A 310 -6.03 -16.32 -3.47
C THR A 310 -7.07 -15.90 -2.43
N LYS A 311 -8.36 -16.00 -2.77
CA LYS A 311 -9.47 -15.73 -1.84
C LYS A 311 -9.38 -16.53 -0.53
N THR A 312 -8.69 -17.67 -0.57
CA THR A 312 -8.57 -18.65 0.51
C THR A 312 -7.29 -18.54 1.34
N ASN A 313 -6.27 -17.81 0.91
CA ASN A 313 -5.00 -17.65 1.65
C ASN A 313 -4.55 -16.21 1.88
N TRP A 314 -5.15 -15.20 1.23
CA TRP A 314 -4.69 -13.81 1.33
C TRP A 314 -4.65 -13.31 2.78
N ALA A 315 -5.68 -13.66 3.56
CA ALA A 315 -5.83 -13.24 4.95
C ALA A 315 -4.74 -13.83 5.85
N THR A 316 -4.15 -14.98 5.50
CA THR A 316 -3.08 -15.63 6.27
C THR A 316 -1.77 -15.69 5.49
N TYR A 317 -1.59 -14.80 4.50
CA TYR A 317 -0.42 -14.85 3.61
C TYR A 317 0.85 -14.39 4.35
N LEU A 318 1.94 -15.13 4.18
CA LEU A 318 3.21 -14.84 4.82
C LEU A 318 3.95 -13.73 4.04
N THR A 319 4.09 -12.56 4.66
CA THR A 319 4.81 -11.41 4.12
C THR A 319 6.15 -11.20 4.82
N ALA A 320 7.11 -10.65 4.07
CA ALA A 320 8.41 -10.24 4.63
C ALA A 320 8.28 -8.98 5.50
N SER A 321 7.38 -8.05 5.12
CA SER A 321 6.95 -6.97 6.03
C SER A 321 6.09 -7.53 7.16
N SER A 322 6.32 -7.03 8.38
CA SER A 322 5.47 -7.29 9.55
C SER A 322 4.12 -6.57 9.51
N TRP A 323 3.96 -5.58 8.62
CA TRP A 323 2.75 -4.77 8.47
C TRP A 323 1.73 -5.36 7.47
N GLY A 324 1.98 -6.59 7.01
CA GLY A 324 1.09 -7.35 6.14
C GLY A 324 1.33 -7.14 4.64
N PRO A 325 0.41 -7.64 3.80
CA PRO A 325 0.42 -7.36 2.36
C PRO A 325 0.05 -5.90 2.10
N LEU A 326 0.44 -5.38 0.93
CA LEU A 326 -0.02 -4.07 0.45
C LEU A 326 -1.55 -3.99 0.43
N ALA A 327 -2.12 -2.81 0.67
CA ALA A 327 -3.52 -2.58 0.34
C ALA A 327 -3.74 -2.65 -1.18
N ALA A 328 -4.87 -3.19 -1.62
CA ALA A 328 -5.21 -3.24 -3.04
C ALA A 328 -5.85 -1.94 -3.55
N GLN A 329 -5.56 -1.56 -4.80
CA GLN A 329 -6.25 -0.43 -5.45
C GLN A 329 -7.69 -0.82 -5.82
N TYR A 330 -8.69 -0.40 -5.05
CA TYR A 330 -10.09 -0.70 -5.38
C TYR A 330 -10.66 0.30 -6.38
N GLY A 331 -11.23 -0.18 -7.49
CA GLY A 331 -11.94 0.70 -8.44
C GLY A 331 -13.18 1.33 -7.80
N ALA A 332 -13.60 2.51 -8.27
CA ALA A 332 -14.70 3.27 -7.68
C ALA A 332 -16.02 2.48 -7.55
N ILE A 333 -16.69 2.60 -6.41
CA ILE A 333 -18.11 2.29 -6.25
C ILE A 333 -18.91 3.53 -6.69
N LYS A 334 -19.54 3.45 -7.86
CA LYS A 334 -20.34 4.54 -8.44
C LYS A 334 -21.74 4.58 -7.86
N ALA A 335 -22.32 5.78 -7.79
CA ALA A 335 -23.69 5.99 -7.36
C ALA A 335 -24.72 5.25 -8.26
N PRO A 336 -25.82 4.69 -7.70
CA PRO A 336 -26.89 4.10 -8.50
C PRO A 336 -27.63 5.14 -9.34
N ALA A 337 -28.24 4.69 -10.43
CA ALA A 337 -29.07 5.51 -11.29
C ALA A 337 -30.28 6.07 -10.52
N GLY A 338 -30.21 7.35 -10.17
CA GLY A 338 -31.22 8.04 -9.34
C GLY A 338 -30.61 8.95 -8.27
N CYS A 339 -29.35 8.77 -7.87
CA CYS A 339 -28.68 9.73 -6.99
C CYS A 339 -28.30 10.99 -7.76
N THR A 340 -29.07 12.06 -7.60
CA THR A 340 -28.79 13.38 -8.21
C THR A 340 -27.76 14.19 -7.43
N ASP A 341 -27.65 13.97 -6.12
CA ASP A 341 -26.56 14.46 -5.28
C ASP A 341 -25.54 13.32 -5.08
N THR A 342 -24.51 13.32 -5.92
CA THR A 342 -23.43 12.32 -5.87
C THR A 342 -22.55 12.49 -4.64
N ASP A 343 -22.38 13.71 -4.15
CA ASP A 343 -21.50 13.98 -3.00
C ASP A 343 -22.13 13.49 -1.70
N THR A 344 -23.45 13.65 -1.53
CA THR A 344 -24.18 13.04 -0.40
C THR A 344 -24.14 11.51 -0.49
N PHE A 345 -24.29 10.94 -1.69
CA PHE A 345 -24.10 9.49 -1.88
C PHE A 345 -22.69 9.05 -1.47
N TYR A 346 -21.62 9.72 -1.91
CA TYR A 346 -20.25 9.31 -1.58
C TYR A 346 -19.92 9.50 -0.09
N ARG A 347 -20.47 10.52 0.57
CA ARG A 347 -20.36 10.70 2.03
C ARG A 347 -21.05 9.58 2.81
N GLU A 348 -22.30 9.25 2.47
CA GLU A 348 -23.03 8.16 3.16
C GLU A 348 -22.50 6.77 2.77
N LEU A 349 -21.85 6.62 1.60
CA LEU A 349 -21.10 5.42 1.23
C LEU A 349 -19.84 5.23 2.08
N VAL A 350 -19.06 6.29 2.33
CA VAL A 350 -17.93 6.25 3.28
C VAL A 350 -18.42 5.77 4.65
N MET A 351 -19.51 6.36 5.14
CA MET A 351 -20.16 5.95 6.39
C MET A 351 -20.69 4.50 6.37
N ALA A 352 -21.13 3.99 5.22
CA ALA A 352 -21.52 2.59 5.06
C ALA A 352 -20.30 1.65 5.10
N VAL A 353 -19.16 2.05 4.53
CA VAL A 353 -17.89 1.31 4.57
C VAL A 353 -17.30 1.30 5.98
N GLU A 354 -17.32 2.42 6.71
CA GLU A 354 -16.88 2.44 8.12
C GLU A 354 -17.76 1.52 8.97
N ASN A 355 -19.09 1.60 8.83
CA ASN A 355 -20.00 0.70 9.54
C ASN A 355 -19.77 -0.78 9.17
N PHE A 356 -19.43 -1.11 7.92
CA PHE A 356 -19.07 -2.47 7.53
C PHE A 356 -17.84 -2.98 8.31
N TRP A 357 -16.80 -2.16 8.45
CA TRP A 357 -15.56 -2.53 9.13
C TRP A 357 -15.67 -2.50 10.66
N VAL A 358 -16.47 -1.59 11.25
CA VAL A 358 -16.85 -1.67 12.67
C VAL A 358 -17.64 -2.96 12.93
N ASP A 359 -18.58 -3.31 12.06
CA ASP A 359 -19.34 -4.57 12.12
C ASP A 359 -18.50 -5.85 11.88
N GLN A 360 -17.18 -5.74 11.57
CA GLN A 360 -16.25 -6.89 11.54
C GLN A 360 -15.56 -7.15 12.89
N ASP A 361 -15.79 -6.32 13.92
CA ASP A 361 -15.19 -6.44 15.26
C ASP A 361 -13.65 -6.58 15.25
N ILE A 362 -12.99 -5.82 14.37
CA ILE A 362 -11.53 -5.74 14.29
C ILE A 362 -10.92 -4.87 15.40
N ASN A 363 -9.67 -5.17 15.76
CA ASN A 363 -8.91 -4.51 16.82
C ASN A 363 -8.23 -3.22 16.32
N TYR A 364 -7.60 -2.46 17.22
CA TYR A 364 -6.59 -1.48 16.86
C TYR A 364 -5.25 -2.20 16.74
N CYS A 365 -4.68 -2.20 15.54
CA CYS A 365 -3.40 -2.86 15.23
C CYS A 365 -2.63 -2.06 14.17
N HIS A 366 -1.32 -1.99 14.32
CA HIS A 366 -0.43 -1.30 13.40
C HIS A 366 -0.10 -2.20 12.20
N HIS A 367 -1.03 -2.32 11.24
CA HIS A 367 -0.86 -3.02 9.97
C HIS A 367 -1.80 -2.50 8.87
N HIS A 368 -1.40 -2.65 7.61
CA HIS A 368 -1.98 -1.95 6.46
C HIS A 368 -3.36 -2.48 6.00
N VAL A 369 -3.76 -3.68 6.43
CA VAL A 369 -4.91 -4.40 5.83
C VAL A 369 -5.81 -4.99 6.94
N PRO A 370 -6.96 -4.35 7.25
CA PRO A 370 -7.85 -4.72 8.36
C PRO A 370 -8.19 -6.22 8.53
N GLY A 371 -8.30 -6.96 7.43
CA GLY A 371 -8.64 -8.39 7.43
C GLY A 371 -7.44 -9.35 7.29
N TRP A 372 -6.19 -8.87 7.34
CA TRP A 372 -5.02 -9.73 7.44
C TRP A 372 -4.85 -10.26 8.87
N LEU A 373 -4.41 -11.52 8.97
CA LEU A 373 -4.10 -12.25 10.17
C LEU A 373 -2.59 -12.51 10.21
N PRO A 374 -1.82 -11.77 11.02
CA PRO A 374 -0.38 -11.92 11.11
C PRO A 374 0.04 -13.35 11.48
N PRO A 375 1.22 -13.83 11.03
CA PRO A 375 1.83 -15.07 11.51
C PRO A 375 1.88 -15.15 13.04
N ASP A 376 1.74 -16.33 13.64
CA ASP A 376 1.81 -16.45 15.11
C ASP A 376 3.25 -16.65 15.61
N ASP A 377 3.82 -15.57 16.14
CA ASP A 377 5.06 -15.59 16.92
C ASP A 377 4.88 -15.11 18.37
N SER A 378 3.63 -15.04 18.84
CA SER A 378 3.26 -14.41 20.12
C SER A 378 3.85 -15.06 21.37
N GLY A 379 4.30 -16.32 21.28
CA GLY A 379 5.05 -17.04 22.31
C GLY A 379 6.56 -16.79 22.31
N GLY A 380 7.09 -16.00 21.37
CA GLY A 380 8.50 -15.69 21.24
C GLY A 380 8.99 -14.66 22.27
N THR A 381 10.31 -14.60 22.47
CA THR A 381 10.95 -13.60 23.35
C THR A 381 11.02 -12.19 22.75
N ASP A 382 10.72 -12.06 21.45
CA ASP A 382 10.70 -10.81 20.70
C ASP A 382 9.75 -10.92 19.49
N PRO A 383 8.41 -10.91 19.73
CA PRO A 383 7.42 -11.10 18.67
C PRO A 383 7.43 -9.92 17.68
N LYS A 384 7.55 -10.24 16.40
CA LYS A 384 7.51 -9.32 15.26
C LYS A 384 6.14 -9.22 14.62
N TYR A 385 5.30 -10.24 14.73
CA TYR A 385 4.00 -10.31 14.06
C TYR A 385 2.82 -10.22 15.04
N ARG A 386 2.95 -10.72 16.28
CA ARG A 386 1.87 -10.68 17.28
C ARG A 386 2.33 -10.18 18.65
N ASN A 387 2.55 -8.86 18.73
CA ASN A 387 2.85 -8.17 19.99
C ASN A 387 1.62 -7.41 20.53
N SER A 388 1.20 -7.71 21.76
CA SER A 388 0.11 -7.01 22.47
C SER A 388 0.52 -6.50 23.86
N SER A 389 1.81 -6.21 24.04
CA SER A 389 2.34 -5.71 25.32
C SER A 389 1.75 -4.34 25.70
N ALA A 390 1.43 -4.18 26.98
CA ALA A 390 0.60 -3.08 27.47
C ALA A 390 1.20 -1.69 27.20
N GLY A 391 0.43 -0.83 26.54
CA GLY A 391 0.85 0.52 26.13
C GLY A 391 1.51 0.60 24.76
N SER A 392 1.69 -0.51 24.04
CA SER A 392 2.29 -0.54 22.71
C SER A 392 1.29 -0.15 21.61
N THR A 393 0.83 1.10 21.60
CA THR A 393 -0.13 1.64 20.63
C THR A 393 0.50 2.60 19.62
N SER A 394 1.82 2.57 19.45
CA SER A 394 2.58 3.65 18.79
C SER A 394 3.53 3.21 17.68
N GLY A 395 3.74 1.91 17.44
CA GLY A 395 4.65 1.34 16.42
C GLY A 395 6.15 1.60 16.65
N ALA A 396 6.48 2.74 17.27
CA ALA A 396 7.81 3.16 17.65
C ALA A 396 8.42 2.20 18.68
N ALA A 397 9.73 1.94 18.51
CA ALA A 397 10.47 0.96 19.28
C ALA A 397 10.32 1.15 20.80
N ALA A 398 10.04 0.03 21.49
CA ALA A 398 10.16 -0.08 22.94
C ALA A 398 11.63 0.12 23.35
N SER A 399 12.02 1.39 23.53
CA SER A 399 13.35 1.82 23.97
C SER A 399 13.55 1.56 25.46
N ALA A 400 13.47 0.28 25.84
CA ALA A 400 14.06 -0.24 27.06
C ALA A 400 15.51 0.24 27.13
N SER A 401 15.82 0.99 28.19
CA SER A 401 16.96 1.91 28.25
C SER A 401 18.30 1.26 27.90
N GLY A 402 18.81 1.54 26.70
CA GLY A 402 20.14 1.13 26.24
C GLY A 402 20.19 0.03 25.18
N ALA A 403 19.05 -0.48 24.68
CA ALA A 403 19.05 -1.39 23.53
C ALA A 403 19.63 -0.72 22.27
N LYS A 404 20.60 -1.37 21.61
CA LYS A 404 21.31 -0.84 20.42
C LYS A 404 20.66 -1.19 19.07
N THR A 405 19.59 -1.98 19.09
CA THR A 405 18.90 -2.45 17.89
C THR A 405 17.42 -2.11 18.05
N PRO A 406 16.76 -1.42 17.10
CA PRO A 406 15.34 -1.13 17.23
C PRO A 406 14.52 -2.42 17.14
N LYS A 407 13.53 -2.56 18.01
CA LYS A 407 12.57 -3.66 17.98
C LYS A 407 11.39 -3.28 17.09
N TYR A 408 11.55 -3.54 15.80
CA TYR A 408 10.46 -3.42 14.82
C TYR A 408 9.57 -4.67 14.91
N GLY A 409 8.26 -4.45 15.10
CA GLY A 409 7.26 -5.51 15.15
C GLY A 409 5.85 -4.91 15.17
N MET A 410 4.91 -5.65 14.59
CA MET A 410 3.50 -5.27 14.50
C MET A 410 2.85 -5.30 15.88
N THR A 411 2.12 -4.23 16.24
CA THR A 411 1.55 -4.07 17.58
C THR A 411 0.03 -3.92 17.54
N CYS A 412 -0.67 -4.77 18.30
CA CYS A 412 -2.10 -4.68 18.55
C CYS A 412 -2.36 -4.28 20.01
N THR A 413 -3.53 -3.74 20.30
CA THR A 413 -3.97 -3.61 21.69
C THR A 413 -4.36 -4.97 22.27
N GLY A 414 -4.18 -5.15 23.57
CA GLY A 414 -4.67 -6.31 24.30
C GLY A 414 -6.16 -6.21 24.68
N GLN A 415 -6.88 -5.20 24.17
CA GLN A 415 -8.19 -4.79 24.68
C GLN A 415 -9.37 -5.36 23.87
N ARG A 416 -9.15 -6.02 22.72
CA ARG A 416 -10.19 -6.82 22.02
C ARG A 416 -9.82 -8.31 21.96
N SER A 417 -10.78 -9.18 22.27
CA SER A 417 -10.63 -10.63 22.19
C SER A 417 -10.92 -11.16 20.78
N ALA A 418 -10.43 -12.35 20.47
CA ALA A 418 -10.69 -13.07 19.22
C ALA A 418 -12.17 -13.45 18.98
N THR A 419 -13.09 -13.20 19.92
CA THR A 419 -14.54 -13.29 19.69
C THR A 419 -15.17 -11.97 19.25
N GLY A 420 -14.39 -10.89 19.19
CA GLY A 420 -14.82 -9.52 18.96
C GLY A 420 -14.99 -8.70 20.24
N SER A 421 -15.09 -9.32 21.42
CA SER A 421 -15.43 -8.60 22.66
C SER A 421 -14.32 -7.66 23.14
N GLN A 422 -14.67 -6.40 23.40
CA GLN A 422 -13.78 -5.40 23.97
C GLN A 422 -13.71 -5.54 25.50
N GLN A 423 -12.64 -5.04 26.11
CA GLN A 423 -12.57 -4.77 27.55
C GLN A 423 -13.32 -3.47 27.85
N ILE A 424 -13.83 -3.31 29.07
CA ILE A 424 -14.56 -2.10 29.49
C ILE A 424 -13.65 -1.24 30.35
N GLN A 425 -13.31 -0.04 29.88
CA GLN A 425 -12.50 0.93 30.61
C GLN A 425 -13.41 1.89 31.38
N ALA A 426 -13.57 1.60 32.67
CA ALA A 426 -14.34 2.39 33.63
C ALA A 426 -13.80 3.83 33.80
N SER A 427 -14.63 4.70 34.35
CA SER A 427 -14.29 6.10 34.63
C SER A 427 -13.04 6.24 35.50
N GLY A 428 -12.12 7.13 35.11
CA GLY A 428 -10.86 7.36 35.80
C GLY A 428 -9.79 6.27 35.64
N VAL A 429 -10.08 5.15 34.97
CA VAL A 429 -9.10 4.13 34.60
C VAL A 429 -8.46 4.52 33.27
N THR A 430 -7.14 4.34 33.13
CA THR A 430 -6.43 4.51 31.84
C THR A 430 -6.42 3.21 31.05
N ALA A 431 -6.28 3.30 29.72
CA ALA A 431 -6.19 2.11 28.85
C ALA A 431 -5.05 1.15 29.29
N THR A 432 -3.92 1.69 29.74
CA THR A 432 -2.78 0.94 30.29
C THR A 432 -3.08 0.15 31.57
N ASN A 433 -4.10 0.59 32.32
CA ASN A 433 -4.50 0.03 33.61
C ASN A 433 -5.77 -0.84 33.48
N THR A 434 -6.38 -0.88 32.30
CA THR A 434 -7.48 -1.80 32.00
C THR A 434 -6.89 -3.18 31.71
N PRO A 435 -7.46 -4.28 32.23
CA PRO A 435 -6.97 -5.63 31.95
C PRO A 435 -6.84 -5.91 30.44
N ALA A 436 -5.78 -6.62 30.06
CA ALA A 436 -5.58 -7.09 28.69
C ALA A 436 -5.89 -8.60 28.60
N TYR A 437 -6.42 -9.03 27.47
CA TYR A 437 -6.50 -10.43 27.08
C TYR A 437 -5.08 -11.01 26.87
N LYS A 438 -4.88 -12.32 27.08
CA LYS A 438 -3.59 -12.97 26.77
C LYS A 438 -3.36 -12.97 25.26
N PRO A 439 -2.11 -13.07 24.75
CA PRO A 439 -1.86 -13.02 23.31
C PRO A 439 -2.64 -14.06 22.48
N ALA A 440 -2.84 -15.28 23.00
CA ALA A 440 -3.66 -16.32 22.38
C ALA A 440 -5.19 -16.06 22.42
N GLU A 441 -5.63 -15.03 23.14
CA GLU A 441 -7.03 -14.61 23.30
C GLU A 441 -7.34 -13.31 22.55
N VAL A 442 -6.33 -12.60 22.02
CA VAL A 442 -6.44 -11.29 21.34
C VAL A 442 -6.93 -11.42 19.89
N MET A 443 -7.70 -10.43 19.43
CA MET A 443 -8.02 -10.25 18.01
C MET A 443 -6.84 -9.60 17.27
N TRP A 444 -6.24 -10.33 16.33
CA TRP A 444 -5.06 -9.89 15.58
C TRP A 444 -5.38 -9.28 14.20
N HIS A 445 -6.63 -9.43 13.72
CA HIS A 445 -7.16 -8.57 12.65
C HIS A 445 -7.42 -7.18 13.24
N GLY A 446 -6.98 -6.12 12.58
CA GLY A 446 -7.07 -4.77 13.13
C GLY A 446 -6.43 -3.73 12.23
N VAL A 447 -6.51 -2.47 12.65
CA VAL A 447 -6.02 -1.33 11.85
C VAL A 447 -5.83 -0.08 12.72
N ASP A 448 -4.81 0.72 12.40
CA ASP A 448 -4.48 2.00 13.07
C ASP A 448 -5.52 3.11 12.75
N CYS A 449 -5.46 4.25 13.43
CA CYS A 449 -6.32 5.41 13.18
C CYS A 449 -6.17 5.99 11.77
N SER A 450 -4.95 6.22 11.29
CA SER A 450 -4.66 6.73 9.94
C SER A 450 -4.73 5.64 8.88
N ASP A 451 -4.31 4.41 9.20
CA ASP A 451 -4.51 3.27 8.30
C ASP A 451 -6.00 3.01 8.06
N PHE A 452 -6.88 3.20 9.06
CA PHE A 452 -8.32 3.00 8.92
C PHE A 452 -8.96 4.05 8.02
N THR A 453 -8.65 5.34 8.22
CA THR A 453 -9.22 6.42 7.40
C THR A 453 -8.74 6.33 5.95
N SER A 454 -7.47 5.99 5.72
CA SER A 454 -6.92 5.65 4.40
C SER A 454 -7.68 4.49 3.78
N TRP A 455 -7.73 3.35 4.48
CA TRP A 455 -8.37 2.12 4.00
C TRP A 455 -9.83 2.32 3.62
N VAL A 456 -10.62 3.01 4.44
CA VAL A 456 -12.05 3.27 4.17
C VAL A 456 -12.25 3.99 2.85
N TYR A 457 -11.45 5.04 2.59
CA TYR A 457 -11.54 5.84 1.37
C TYR A 457 -11.03 5.08 0.12
N ASN A 458 -9.93 4.34 0.28
CA ASN A 458 -9.36 3.51 -0.78
C ASN A 458 -10.25 2.29 -1.11
N PHE A 459 -10.85 1.64 -0.11
CA PHE A 459 -11.79 0.51 -0.24
C PHE A 459 -13.10 0.89 -0.95
N ALA A 460 -13.59 2.12 -0.75
CA ALA A 460 -14.69 2.68 -1.52
C ALA A 460 -14.28 3.05 -2.97
N GLY A 461 -12.98 3.17 -3.23
CA GLY A 461 -12.39 3.54 -4.53
C GLY A 461 -12.61 5.00 -4.90
N LEU A 462 -12.75 5.89 -3.92
CA LEU A 462 -13.11 7.30 -4.12
C LEU A 462 -11.91 8.22 -4.33
N THR A 463 -10.70 7.69 -4.16
CA THR A 463 -9.40 8.37 -4.20
C THR A 463 -8.66 8.20 -5.53
N GLY A 464 -9.19 7.38 -6.43
CA GLY A 464 -8.61 7.13 -7.75
C GLY A 464 -7.25 6.43 -7.68
N SER A 465 -6.31 6.83 -8.54
CA SER A 465 -4.92 6.35 -8.53
C SER A 465 -3.99 7.18 -7.64
N THR A 466 -4.55 8.06 -6.81
CA THR A 466 -3.81 8.97 -5.89
C THR A 466 -3.88 8.53 -4.43
N GLU A 467 -4.84 7.64 -4.11
CA GLU A 467 -5.12 7.15 -2.75
C GLU A 467 -5.31 8.27 -1.69
N VAL A 468 -5.49 7.86 -0.45
CA VAL A 468 -5.24 8.68 0.75
C VAL A 468 -4.13 7.96 1.49
N GLU A 469 -3.04 8.68 1.79
CA GLU A 469 -1.88 8.05 2.44
C GLU A 469 -2.22 7.61 3.86
N THR A 470 -1.39 6.71 4.38
CA THR A 470 -1.32 6.40 5.81
C THR A 470 -0.70 7.57 6.58
N GLY A 471 -0.53 7.45 7.91
CA GLY A 471 0.16 8.46 8.73
C GLY A 471 -0.62 9.75 9.01
N VAL A 472 -0.89 10.03 10.30
CA VAL A 472 -1.63 11.23 10.73
C VAL A 472 -1.00 12.55 10.23
N THR A 473 0.33 12.70 10.30
CA THR A 473 1.03 13.89 9.78
C THR A 473 0.74 14.11 8.29
N THR A 474 0.91 13.03 7.52
CA THR A 474 0.84 12.97 6.06
C THR A 474 -0.56 13.33 5.61
N GLN A 475 -1.57 12.66 6.17
CA GLN A 475 -2.98 12.99 5.97
C GLN A 475 -3.31 14.44 6.36
N ALA A 476 -2.86 14.92 7.52
CA ALA A 476 -3.23 16.26 7.99
C ALA A 476 -2.63 17.39 7.14
N CYS A 477 -1.34 17.32 6.80
CA CYS A 477 -0.59 18.53 6.46
C CYS A 477 0.22 18.49 5.16
N MET A 478 0.09 17.42 4.37
CA MET A 478 0.42 17.49 2.95
C MET A 478 -0.55 18.40 2.17
N THR A 479 -0.04 18.99 1.08
CA THR A 479 -0.82 19.92 0.26
C THR A 479 -2.04 19.24 -0.38
N PRO A 480 -3.20 19.93 -0.42
CA PRO A 480 -4.37 19.47 -1.16
C PRO A 480 -4.13 19.23 -2.66
N ALA A 481 -4.82 18.22 -3.21
CA ALA A 481 -4.99 18.03 -4.65
C ALA A 481 -5.49 19.34 -5.31
N GLY A 482 -4.85 19.71 -6.41
CA GLY A 482 -5.06 21.02 -7.06
C GLY A 482 -4.26 22.19 -6.48
N ALA A 483 -3.40 22.00 -5.47
CA ALA A 483 -2.49 23.06 -5.00
C ALA A 483 -1.60 23.59 -6.15
N THR A 484 -1.54 24.93 -6.28
CA THR A 484 -0.85 25.64 -7.37
C THR A 484 0.67 25.49 -7.36
N SER A 485 1.24 25.20 -6.19
CA SER A 485 2.62 24.79 -6.01
C SER A 485 2.68 23.74 -4.91
N THR A 486 3.66 22.84 -4.99
CA THR A 486 4.08 21.90 -3.95
C THR A 486 5.51 21.51 -4.33
N PRO A 487 6.51 21.56 -3.43
CA PRO A 487 7.86 21.12 -3.76
C PRO A 487 7.90 19.60 -3.91
N ASP A 488 8.64 19.08 -4.89
CA ASP A 488 8.66 17.64 -5.20
C ASP A 488 9.15 16.76 -4.03
N TRP A 489 10.02 17.31 -3.16
CA TRP A 489 10.46 16.63 -1.94
C TRP A 489 9.34 16.42 -0.92
N ALA A 490 8.28 17.23 -0.93
CA ALA A 490 7.25 17.22 0.12
C ALA A 490 6.32 15.98 0.07
N GLY A 491 6.41 15.16 -0.97
CA GLY A 491 5.50 14.05 -1.28
C GLY A 491 4.40 14.46 -2.28
N PRO A 492 3.34 13.66 -2.44
CA PRO A 492 2.30 13.92 -3.42
C PRO A 492 1.28 14.95 -2.89
N LYS A 493 0.31 15.30 -3.72
CA LYS A 493 -0.82 16.15 -3.31
C LYS A 493 -1.97 15.26 -2.83
N GLN A 494 -2.30 15.34 -1.55
CA GLN A 494 -3.34 14.52 -0.93
C GLN A 494 -4.75 14.90 -1.39
N ALA A 495 -5.60 13.89 -1.56
CA ALA A 495 -7.00 14.08 -1.92
C ALA A 495 -7.74 15.06 -0.97
N GLY A 496 -8.73 15.77 -1.50
CA GLY A 496 -9.55 16.69 -0.71
C GLY A 496 -9.03 18.12 -0.58
N VAL A 497 -9.59 18.84 0.41
CA VAL A 497 -9.21 20.20 0.80
C VAL A 497 -9.11 20.30 2.33
N LEU A 498 -8.16 21.09 2.82
CA LEU A 498 -7.98 21.36 4.25
C LEU A 498 -8.78 22.58 4.69
N LEU A 499 -9.46 22.48 5.84
CA LEU A 499 -10.35 23.45 6.43
C LEU A 499 -9.95 23.72 7.88
N ASP A 500 -9.80 25.00 8.23
CA ASP A 500 -9.43 25.51 9.55
C ASP A 500 -10.61 25.45 10.55
N ILE A 501 -11.20 24.27 10.69
CA ILE A 501 -12.25 23.97 11.67
C ILE A 501 -11.54 23.33 12.87
N ASN A 502 -11.35 24.12 13.93
CA ASN A 502 -10.42 23.79 15.01
C ASN A 502 -10.98 24.15 16.38
N SER A 503 -10.38 23.65 17.46
CA SER A 503 -10.97 23.72 18.80
C SER A 503 -11.28 25.13 19.31
N GLY A 504 -10.59 26.16 18.78
CA GLY A 504 -10.82 27.58 19.09
C GLY A 504 -11.87 28.29 18.24
N ASN A 505 -12.41 27.68 17.18
CA ASN A 505 -13.54 28.21 16.40
C ASN A 505 -14.70 27.22 16.20
N PHE A 506 -14.55 25.97 16.64
CA PHE A 506 -15.46 24.85 16.36
C PHE A 506 -16.94 25.18 16.57
N ASP A 507 -17.31 25.87 17.66
CA ASP A 507 -18.72 26.14 17.97
C ASP A 507 -19.41 27.11 16.98
N THR A 508 -18.64 27.82 16.13
CA THR A 508 -19.17 28.66 15.03
C THR A 508 -18.90 28.08 13.64
N THR A 509 -18.11 27.01 13.53
CA THR A 509 -17.68 26.41 12.25
C THR A 509 -18.10 24.96 12.06
N SER A 510 -18.46 24.23 13.12
CA SER A 510 -18.87 22.82 13.07
C SER A 510 -20.13 22.58 12.23
N GLN A 511 -20.98 23.60 12.10
CA GLN A 511 -22.14 23.61 11.21
C GLN A 511 -21.80 23.39 9.72
N TYR A 512 -20.54 23.58 9.33
CA TYR A 512 -20.08 23.31 7.96
C TYR A 512 -19.52 21.89 7.79
N LEU A 513 -19.39 21.09 8.85
CA LEU A 513 -18.88 19.71 8.78
C LEU A 513 -19.90 18.77 8.12
N LEU A 514 -19.41 17.82 7.34
CA LEU A 514 -20.20 16.85 6.57
C LEU A 514 -19.75 15.42 6.91
N PRO A 515 -20.63 14.40 6.81
CA PRO A 515 -20.24 13.01 7.07
C PRO A 515 -19.04 12.59 6.22
N GLY A 516 -18.05 11.94 6.84
CA GLY A 516 -16.81 11.54 6.19
C GLY A 516 -15.66 12.56 6.24
N ASP A 517 -15.89 13.78 6.74
CA ASP A 517 -14.79 14.72 7.02
C ASP A 517 -13.81 14.11 8.06
N LEU A 518 -12.51 14.17 7.78
CA LEU A 518 -11.47 13.69 8.68
C LEU A 518 -11.02 14.83 9.60
N LEU A 519 -11.14 14.63 10.91
CA LEU A 519 -10.76 15.59 11.95
C LEU A 519 -9.43 15.16 12.57
N TYR A 520 -8.39 15.98 12.46
CA TYR A 520 -7.09 15.71 13.06
C TYR A 520 -7.01 16.26 14.47
N ILE A 521 -6.46 15.49 15.40
CA ILE A 521 -6.43 15.80 16.82
C ILE A 521 -4.97 16.01 17.26
N THR A 522 -4.72 17.12 17.97
CA THR A 522 -3.41 17.43 18.55
C THR A 522 -3.11 16.62 19.80
N ALA A 523 -1.82 16.42 20.07
CA ALA A 523 -1.35 16.03 21.38
C ALA A 523 -1.82 17.03 22.45
N SER A 524 -2.02 16.55 23.69
CA SER A 524 -1.98 17.47 24.84
C SER A 524 -0.58 18.11 24.90
N PRO A 525 -0.41 19.42 25.14
CA PRO A 525 0.91 20.04 25.11
C PRO A 525 1.81 19.51 26.23
N ILE A 526 2.87 18.77 25.90
CA ILE A 526 3.81 18.20 26.88
C ILE A 526 5.05 19.08 27.01
N VAL A 527 5.22 19.72 28.17
CA VAL A 527 6.46 20.42 28.53
C VAL A 527 7.11 19.69 29.71
N LYS A 528 8.32 19.16 29.51
CA LYS A 528 9.09 18.41 30.52
C LYS A 528 8.29 17.27 31.18
N GLY A 529 7.55 16.50 30.37
CA GLY A 529 6.76 15.35 30.84
C GLY A 529 5.48 15.73 31.61
N LYS A 530 5.00 16.98 31.49
CA LYS A 530 3.74 17.44 32.08
C LYS A 530 2.86 18.09 31.03
N MET A 531 1.55 17.83 31.10
CA MET A 531 0.56 18.57 30.34
C MET A 531 0.57 20.05 30.77
N VAL A 532 0.56 20.97 29.82
CA VAL A 532 0.40 22.42 30.05
C VAL A 532 -0.75 22.98 29.22
N PRO A 533 -1.39 24.09 29.65
CA PRO A 533 -2.43 24.75 28.85
C PRO A 533 -1.89 25.25 27.50
N PHE A 534 -2.74 25.18 26.48
CA PHE A 534 -2.47 25.70 25.13
C PHE A 534 -2.22 27.22 25.19
N THR A 535 -1.11 27.70 24.62
CA THR A 535 -0.84 29.14 24.45
C THR A 535 -0.90 29.55 22.97
N PRO A 536 -1.17 30.83 22.65
CA PRO A 536 -1.05 31.35 21.27
C PRO A 536 0.36 31.32 20.66
N THR A 537 1.35 30.77 21.38
CA THR A 537 2.75 30.61 20.98
C THR A 537 3.23 29.16 21.09
N SER A 538 2.32 28.21 21.31
CA SER A 538 2.64 26.79 21.42
C SER A 538 2.92 26.17 20.05
N THR A 539 3.89 25.25 20.00
CA THR A 539 4.10 24.29 18.91
C THR A 539 3.60 22.94 19.41
N ILE A 540 2.65 22.34 18.70
CA ILE A 540 1.98 21.09 19.13
C ILE A 540 1.80 20.17 17.93
N GLY A 541 2.31 18.94 18.04
CA GLY A 541 2.17 17.91 17.03
C GLY A 541 0.76 17.34 16.92
N LEU A 542 0.38 16.92 15.72
CA LEU A 542 -0.85 16.15 15.46
C LEU A 542 -0.56 14.66 15.69
N THR A 543 -1.47 13.95 16.35
CA THR A 543 -1.20 12.57 16.85
C THR A 543 -2.32 11.57 16.59
N HIS A 544 -3.50 12.00 16.16
CA HIS A 544 -4.64 11.12 15.93
C HIS A 544 -5.58 11.67 14.86
N VAL A 545 -6.38 10.81 14.22
CA VAL A 545 -7.41 11.20 13.24
C VAL A 545 -8.71 10.44 13.52
N VAL A 546 -9.85 11.11 13.34
CA VAL A 546 -11.19 10.54 13.53
C VAL A 546 -12.15 10.99 12.42
N THR A 547 -13.13 10.18 12.07
CA THR A 547 -14.11 10.51 11.03
C THR A 547 -15.37 11.12 11.62
N TRP A 548 -15.79 12.28 11.11
CA TRP A 548 -17.04 12.93 11.49
C TRP A 548 -18.24 12.17 10.94
N THR A 549 -19.14 11.72 11.82
CA THR A 549 -20.32 10.96 11.37
C THR A 549 -21.45 11.85 10.84
N GLY A 550 -21.47 13.13 11.19
CA GLY A 550 -22.63 14.02 11.00
C GLY A 550 -23.91 13.54 11.72
N LYS A 551 -23.76 12.74 12.79
CA LYS A 551 -24.87 12.26 13.63
C LYS A 551 -24.60 12.56 15.11
N LYS A 552 -25.66 12.90 15.83
CA LYS A 552 -25.69 12.95 17.29
C LYS A 552 -26.01 11.58 17.89
N TRP A 553 -25.76 11.44 19.18
CA TRP A 553 -26.24 10.31 19.98
C TRP A 553 -27.73 10.04 19.76
N SER A 554 -28.58 11.07 19.86
CA SER A 554 -30.02 10.93 19.64
C SER A 554 -30.41 10.48 18.22
N ASP A 555 -29.66 10.87 17.18
CA ASP A 555 -29.92 10.38 15.81
C ASP A 555 -29.67 8.87 15.69
N LEU A 556 -28.61 8.37 16.32
CA LEU A 556 -28.23 6.95 16.29
C LEU A 556 -29.16 6.11 17.18
N ARG A 557 -29.47 6.59 18.38
CA ARG A 557 -30.31 5.89 19.35
C ARG A 557 -31.79 5.84 18.97
N ASN A 558 -32.23 6.70 18.05
CA ASN A 558 -33.55 6.63 17.42
C ASN A 558 -33.51 6.09 15.97
N GLY A 559 -32.34 5.66 15.48
CA GLY A 559 -32.14 5.13 14.13
C GLY A 559 -32.63 3.69 13.94
N PRO A 560 -32.76 3.20 12.70
CA PRO A 560 -33.22 1.84 12.43
C PRO A 560 -32.21 0.74 12.86
N ASP A 561 -30.97 1.12 13.21
CA ASP A 561 -29.93 0.29 13.80
C ASP A 561 -29.64 0.62 15.28
N ALA A 562 -30.56 1.31 15.98
CA ALA A 562 -30.45 1.75 17.38
C ALA A 562 -30.04 0.66 18.41
N TRP A 563 -30.23 -0.62 18.08
CA TRP A 563 -29.81 -1.76 18.89
C TRP A 563 -28.28 -1.95 18.90
N ARG A 564 -27.58 -1.56 17.83
CA ARG A 564 -26.10 -1.55 17.77
C ARG A 564 -25.46 -0.44 18.58
N TYR A 565 -26.25 0.55 19.01
CA TYR A 565 -25.83 1.64 19.89
C TYR A 565 -26.51 1.55 21.26
N ASP A 566 -26.84 0.35 21.74
CA ASP A 566 -27.40 0.19 23.08
C ASP A 566 -26.29 0.18 24.16
N PRO A 567 -26.30 1.10 25.15
CA PRO A 567 -25.29 1.12 26.19
C PRO A 567 -25.22 -0.14 27.06
N ALA A 568 -26.29 -0.97 27.06
CA ALA A 568 -26.29 -2.25 27.75
C ALA A 568 -25.35 -3.30 27.14
N HIS A 569 -24.96 -3.13 25.86
CA HIS A 569 -24.10 -4.06 25.12
C HIS A 569 -22.78 -3.39 24.66
N ILE A 570 -22.26 -2.41 25.40
CA ILE A 570 -20.99 -1.74 25.05
C ILE A 570 -19.85 -2.76 25.01
N GLY A 571 -19.05 -2.72 23.94
CA GLY A 571 -17.94 -3.65 23.75
C GLY A 571 -18.32 -5.10 23.44
N GLU A 572 -19.60 -5.47 23.39
CA GLU A 572 -20.03 -6.80 22.94
C GLU A 572 -19.93 -6.92 21.41
N PRO A 573 -19.69 -8.14 20.84
CA PRO A 573 -19.63 -8.33 19.39
C PRO A 573 -20.91 -7.85 18.68
N GLY A 574 -20.75 -7.11 17.57
CA GLY A 574 -21.83 -6.46 16.85
C GLY A 574 -22.36 -5.15 17.48
N SER A 575 -21.85 -4.76 18.66
CA SER A 575 -22.03 -3.41 19.18
C SER A 575 -21.09 -2.44 18.48
N ARG A 576 -21.58 -1.25 18.13
CA ARG A 576 -20.76 -0.20 17.50
C ARG A 576 -20.14 0.75 18.53
N LEU A 577 -20.44 0.61 19.82
CA LEU A 577 -19.92 1.47 20.88
C LEU A 577 -18.62 0.92 21.48
N GLY A 578 -17.60 1.77 21.57
CA GLY A 578 -16.29 1.41 22.14
C GLY A 578 -16.35 1.14 23.65
N GLY A 579 -15.57 0.15 24.11
CA GLY A 579 -15.46 -0.24 25.53
C GLY A 579 -14.91 0.86 26.45
N ASP A 580 -14.36 1.93 25.88
CA ASP A 580 -13.77 3.09 26.52
C ASP A 580 -14.74 4.28 26.75
N LEU A 581 -16.02 4.14 26.39
CA LEU A 581 -17.02 5.20 26.53
C LEU A 581 -17.13 5.77 27.96
N ALA A 582 -17.10 4.93 28.99
CA ALA A 582 -17.21 5.37 30.40
C ALA A 582 -16.03 6.27 30.82
N SER A 583 -14.82 5.96 30.34
CA SER A 583 -13.63 6.81 30.53
C SER A 583 -13.72 8.12 29.75
N ILE A 584 -14.19 8.10 28.49
CA ILE A 584 -14.34 9.33 27.68
C ILE A 584 -15.39 10.28 28.28
N LEU A 585 -16.51 9.73 28.76
CA LEU A 585 -17.59 10.46 29.43
C LEU A 585 -17.28 10.83 30.88
N GLN A 586 -16.22 10.26 31.47
CA GLN A 586 -15.87 10.34 32.88
C GLN A 586 -17.03 9.92 33.81
N ASN A 587 -17.89 9.00 33.35
CA ASN A 587 -19.07 8.53 34.05
C ASN A 587 -19.39 7.07 33.66
N ASP A 588 -19.48 6.19 34.65
CA ASP A 588 -19.84 4.78 34.45
C ASP A 588 -21.31 4.57 34.08
N ASN A 589 -22.20 5.53 34.41
CA ASN A 589 -23.56 5.56 33.88
C ASN A 589 -23.58 6.16 32.46
N VAL A 590 -23.08 5.39 31.50
CA VAL A 590 -22.88 5.82 30.11
C VAL A 590 -24.19 6.28 29.46
N LEU A 591 -25.32 5.59 29.69
CA LEU A 591 -26.61 5.97 29.11
C LEU A 591 -27.07 7.35 29.61
N GLU A 592 -27.06 7.58 30.93
CA GLU A 592 -27.42 8.90 31.49
C GLU A 592 -26.48 10.00 30.98
N ALA A 593 -25.18 9.71 30.86
CA ALA A 593 -24.22 10.68 30.35
C ALA A 593 -24.49 11.05 28.88
N LEU A 594 -24.78 10.07 28.02
CA LEU A 594 -25.07 10.30 26.60
C LEU A 594 -26.43 10.98 26.40
N ASP A 595 -27.49 10.53 27.06
CA ASP A 595 -28.84 11.12 26.96
C ASP A 595 -28.86 12.57 27.46
N LYS A 596 -28.03 12.91 28.45
CA LYS A 596 -27.89 14.25 29.02
C LYS A 596 -27.04 15.20 28.18
N LEU A 597 -26.04 14.68 27.47
CA LEU A 597 -25.11 15.49 26.68
C LEU A 597 -25.54 15.62 25.21
N ASP A 598 -26.26 14.63 24.68
CA ASP A 598 -26.60 14.46 23.25
C ASP A 598 -25.42 14.83 22.30
N PRO A 599 -24.23 14.22 22.50
CA PRO A 599 -23.02 14.64 21.81
C PRO A 599 -23.08 14.29 20.32
N TRP A 600 -22.33 15.04 19.51
CA TRP A 600 -21.93 14.56 18.18
C TRP A 600 -21.10 13.30 18.31
N MET A 601 -21.26 12.36 17.37
CA MET A 601 -20.53 11.10 17.36
C MET A 601 -19.47 11.11 16.26
N ILE A 602 -18.33 10.52 16.56
CA ILE A 602 -17.23 10.23 15.63
C ILE A 602 -17.06 8.72 15.50
N ILE A 603 -16.51 8.27 14.37
CA ILE A 603 -15.91 6.93 14.27
C ILE A 603 -14.40 7.09 14.40
N ASP A 604 -13.79 6.19 15.16
CA ASP A 604 -12.40 6.26 15.57
C ASP A 604 -11.83 4.84 15.67
N SER A 605 -10.63 4.60 15.13
CA SER A 605 -9.83 3.43 15.51
C SER A 605 -8.89 3.83 16.67
N HIS A 606 -9.35 3.57 17.88
CA HIS A 606 -8.60 3.78 19.13
C HIS A 606 -8.99 2.69 20.14
N TYR A 607 -8.22 2.58 21.23
CA TYR A 607 -8.44 1.70 22.38
C TYR A 607 -8.52 0.18 22.11
N ALA A 608 -9.51 -0.27 21.36
CA ALA A 608 -9.78 -1.65 20.97
C ALA A 608 -10.24 -1.78 19.50
N GLY A 609 -10.04 -0.73 18.70
CA GLY A 609 -10.31 -0.69 17.26
C GLY A 609 -11.39 0.30 16.83
N PRO A 610 -11.83 0.22 15.55
CA PRO A 610 -12.91 1.02 15.00
C PRO A 610 -14.18 0.90 15.84
N SER A 611 -14.68 2.03 16.35
CA SER A 611 -15.93 2.13 17.10
C SER A 611 -16.45 3.57 17.10
N TYR A 612 -17.75 3.74 17.34
CA TYR A 612 -18.37 5.04 17.58
C TYR A 612 -17.99 5.55 18.98
N ARG A 613 -17.59 6.82 19.05
CA ARG A 613 -17.20 7.53 20.27
C ARG A 613 -17.84 8.93 20.32
N PRO A 614 -18.16 9.47 21.51
CA PRO A 614 -18.70 10.83 21.62
C PRO A 614 -17.59 11.88 21.40
N PHE A 615 -17.87 12.88 20.57
CA PHE A 615 -16.95 13.99 20.27
C PHE A 615 -16.95 15.02 21.41
N ILE A 616 -16.33 14.64 22.52
CA ILE A 616 -16.19 15.42 23.75
C ILE A 616 -14.75 15.34 24.28
N GLY A 617 -14.47 15.99 25.40
CA GLY A 617 -13.17 15.90 26.07
C GLY A 617 -12.01 16.25 25.14
N TRP A 618 -11.01 15.37 25.07
CA TRP A 618 -9.82 15.53 24.23
C TRP A 618 -10.14 15.82 22.76
N TYR A 619 -11.03 15.05 22.13
CA TYR A 619 -11.38 15.23 20.72
C TYR A 619 -11.88 16.65 20.43
N ARG A 620 -12.82 17.15 21.24
CA ARG A 620 -13.36 18.51 21.10
C ARG A 620 -12.35 19.59 21.50
N SER A 621 -11.49 19.37 22.50
CA SER A 621 -10.49 20.36 22.93
C SER A 621 -9.26 20.46 22.01
N SER A 622 -8.95 19.39 21.28
CA SER A 622 -7.69 19.23 20.54
C SER A 622 -7.84 19.10 19.03
N VAL A 623 -9.05 19.19 18.45
CA VAL A 623 -9.19 19.24 16.99
C VAL A 623 -8.38 20.41 16.39
N SER A 624 -7.48 20.08 15.46
CA SER A 624 -6.49 20.96 14.85
C SER A 624 -7.04 21.66 13.61
N ASP A 625 -7.64 20.87 12.72
CA ASP A 625 -8.09 21.19 11.38
C ASP A 625 -8.79 19.94 10.78
N VAL A 626 -9.33 20.08 9.57
CA VAL A 626 -10.19 19.08 8.93
C VAL A 626 -9.83 18.88 7.45
N ARG A 627 -9.70 17.63 6.99
CA ARG A 627 -9.65 17.29 5.56
C ARG A 627 -11.01 16.83 5.06
N ARG A 628 -11.55 17.57 4.09
CA ARG A 628 -12.73 17.17 3.32
C ARG A 628 -12.32 16.55 2.00
N ILE A 629 -12.53 15.24 1.86
CA ILE A 629 -12.26 14.53 0.60
C ILE A 629 -13.46 14.67 -0.36
N ILE A 630 -14.67 14.31 0.09
CA ILE A 630 -15.88 14.38 -0.74
C ILE A 630 -16.47 15.80 -0.76
N GLY A 631 -16.72 16.34 -1.95
CA GLY A 631 -17.21 17.71 -2.12
C GLY A 631 -16.15 18.79 -1.90
N GLN A 632 -14.86 18.46 -2.08
CA GLN A 632 -13.75 19.42 -2.00
C GLN A 632 -13.97 20.68 -2.85
N ASP A 633 -14.50 20.54 -4.06
CA ASP A 633 -14.67 21.66 -5.00
C ASP A 633 -15.85 22.55 -4.60
N ALA A 634 -16.93 21.96 -4.09
CA ALA A 634 -18.02 22.69 -3.47
C ALA A 634 -17.56 23.46 -2.23
N ALA A 635 -16.65 22.89 -1.43
CA ALA A 635 -16.04 23.58 -0.29
C ALA A 635 -15.10 24.72 -0.72
N ARG A 636 -14.34 24.56 -1.81
CA ARG A 636 -13.53 25.64 -2.42
C ARG A 636 -14.38 26.77 -3.00
N ALA A 637 -15.56 26.46 -3.53
CA ALA A 637 -16.50 27.44 -4.07
C ALA A 637 -17.34 28.16 -3.00
N ASN A 638 -17.48 27.59 -1.80
CA ASN A 638 -18.31 28.14 -0.73
C ASN A 638 -17.71 29.47 -0.17
N PRO A 639 -18.46 30.59 -0.19
CA PRO A 639 -17.97 31.89 0.27
C PRO A 639 -17.68 31.92 1.78
N ASP A 640 -18.38 31.14 2.60
CA ASP A 640 -18.19 31.11 4.05
C ASP A 640 -16.90 30.38 4.42
N LEU A 641 -16.61 29.27 3.71
CA LEU A 641 -15.38 28.49 3.89
C LEU A 641 -14.13 29.20 3.33
N LYS A 642 -14.28 30.21 2.47
CA LYS A 642 -13.19 30.92 1.76
C LYS A 642 -12.09 31.53 2.66
N ASN A 643 -12.39 31.77 3.94
CA ASN A 643 -11.41 32.24 4.93
C ASN A 643 -10.84 31.11 5.80
N LEU A 644 -11.49 29.95 5.82
CA LEU A 644 -11.11 28.74 6.54
C LEU A 644 -10.27 27.77 5.68
N ILE A 645 -10.33 27.84 4.35
CA ILE A 645 -9.48 26.99 3.48
C ILE A 645 -8.00 27.22 3.83
N ILE A 646 -7.30 26.13 4.15
CA ILE A 646 -5.87 26.11 4.46
C ILE A 646 -5.10 25.89 3.16
N GLU A 647 -4.19 26.81 2.84
CA GLU A 647 -3.37 26.78 1.62
C GLU A 647 -1.87 26.92 1.96
N GLN A 648 -1.01 26.35 1.11
CA GLN A 648 0.44 26.55 1.23
C GLN A 648 0.77 28.04 1.11
N GLN A 649 1.74 28.49 1.92
CA GLN A 649 2.27 29.84 1.95
C GLN A 649 3.70 29.81 1.34
N PRO A 650 3.88 29.95 0.01
CA PRO A 650 5.15 29.60 -0.64
C PRO A 650 6.31 30.50 -0.19
N THR A 651 6.02 31.75 0.15
CA THR A 651 6.98 32.74 0.69
C THR A 651 7.44 32.45 2.12
N LYS A 652 6.88 31.42 2.78
CA LYS A 652 7.25 30.96 4.13
C LYS A 652 7.86 29.55 4.14
N ALA A 653 7.92 28.87 2.99
CA ALA A 653 8.56 27.56 2.90
C ALA A 653 10.08 27.68 3.09
N THR A 654 10.70 26.70 3.73
CA THR A 654 12.14 26.69 4.02
C THR A 654 12.82 25.52 3.31
N LEU A 655 13.91 25.81 2.60
CA LEU A 655 14.70 24.81 1.86
C LEU A 655 15.63 23.99 2.78
N ALA A 656 16.12 22.87 2.23
CA ALA A 656 16.88 21.86 2.94
C ALA A 656 18.08 22.38 3.76
N SER A 657 18.32 21.71 4.88
CA SER A 657 19.54 21.80 5.69
C SER A 657 20.16 20.42 5.86
N LYS A 658 21.32 20.31 6.54
CA LYS A 658 21.92 19.00 6.85
C LYS A 658 21.06 18.10 7.74
N THR A 659 19.99 18.63 8.35
CA THR A 659 19.09 17.92 9.27
C THR A 659 17.61 18.13 8.92
N GLN A 660 17.29 18.62 7.73
CA GLN A 660 15.91 18.83 7.27
C GLN A 660 15.84 18.77 5.75
N LEU A 661 14.91 17.99 5.17
CA LEU A 661 14.67 17.97 3.72
C LEU A 661 13.89 19.22 3.29
N GLY A 662 12.92 19.65 4.10
CA GLY A 662 12.33 20.99 3.99
C GLY A 662 11.22 21.28 4.99
N GLN A 663 10.65 22.48 4.89
CA GLN A 663 9.40 22.85 5.57
C GLN A 663 8.45 23.51 4.59
N ILE A 664 7.22 23.03 4.50
CA ILE A 664 6.12 23.83 3.95
C ILE A 664 5.32 24.41 5.12
N VAL A 665 4.89 25.65 4.94
CA VAL A 665 3.99 26.33 5.86
C VAL A 665 2.61 26.37 5.20
N LEU A 666 1.61 25.84 5.88
CA LEU A 666 0.20 25.97 5.50
C LEU A 666 -0.49 26.99 6.42
N ALA A 667 -1.46 27.72 5.89
CA ALA A 667 -2.33 28.57 6.70
C ALA A 667 -3.65 28.87 5.99
N SER A 668 -4.71 29.09 6.78
CA SER A 668 -5.90 29.80 6.30
C SER A 668 -5.75 31.32 6.56
N LYS A 669 -6.67 32.12 6.02
CA LYS A 669 -6.74 33.56 6.34
C LYS A 669 -7.14 33.79 7.80
N GLN A 670 -8.03 32.94 8.32
CA GLN A 670 -8.44 32.99 9.72
C GLN A 670 -7.30 32.61 10.67
N GLY A 671 -6.51 31.58 10.35
CA GLY A 671 -5.33 31.19 11.12
C GLY A 671 -4.28 32.30 11.20
N LEU A 672 -3.97 32.94 10.05
CA LEU A 672 -3.05 34.08 10.02
C LEU A 672 -3.55 35.27 10.87
N ALA A 673 -4.86 35.57 10.84
CA ALA A 673 -5.45 36.64 11.66
C ALA A 673 -5.44 36.29 13.18
N ASN A 674 -5.71 35.02 13.51
CA ASN A 674 -5.72 34.51 14.88
C ASN A 674 -4.32 34.28 15.45
N GLY A 675 -3.28 34.24 14.61
CA GLY A 675 -1.90 34.06 15.03
C GLY A 675 -1.44 32.60 15.12
N TYR A 676 -1.84 31.74 14.17
CA TYR A 676 -1.22 30.42 14.00
C TYR A 676 -1.04 30.04 12.52
N ILE A 677 -0.16 29.08 12.30
CA ILE A 677 0.13 28.40 11.04
C ILE A 677 0.29 26.90 11.31
N MET A 678 0.34 26.08 10.27
CA MET A 678 0.73 24.68 10.35
C MET A 678 2.06 24.49 9.62
N HIS A 679 2.99 23.78 10.25
CA HIS A 679 4.25 23.38 9.66
C HIS A 679 4.19 21.90 9.32
N TYR A 680 4.39 21.54 8.05
CA TYR A 680 4.76 20.19 7.66
C TYR A 680 6.27 20.18 7.40
N THR A 681 6.98 19.51 8.29
CA THR A 681 8.44 19.38 8.30
C THR A 681 8.81 17.97 7.87
N GLN A 682 9.59 17.85 6.80
CA GLN A 682 10.18 16.58 6.38
C GLN A 682 11.66 16.58 6.76
N VAL A 683 12.13 15.53 7.43
CA VAL A 683 13.53 15.40 7.90
C VAL A 683 14.26 14.27 7.16
N PRO A 684 15.61 14.28 7.12
CA PRO A 684 16.37 13.27 6.41
C PRO A 684 16.64 12.08 7.32
N LYS A 685 16.39 10.87 6.80
CA LYS A 685 16.83 9.57 7.32
C LYS A 685 16.27 9.19 8.71
N ASN A 686 15.36 8.20 8.72
CA ASN A 686 14.82 7.56 9.95
C ASN A 686 14.17 8.58 10.92
N GLY A 687 13.43 9.53 10.38
CA GLY A 687 12.80 10.60 11.15
C GLY A 687 11.44 10.95 10.59
N LEU A 688 10.41 10.83 11.41
CA LEU A 688 9.02 11.00 11.00
C LEU A 688 8.80 12.40 10.41
N PRO A 689 8.01 12.57 9.34
CA PRO A 689 7.48 13.88 9.03
C PRO A 689 6.66 14.34 10.23
N THR A 690 6.83 15.59 10.63
CA THR A 690 6.04 16.18 11.72
C THR A 690 5.09 17.22 11.14
N CYS A 691 3.77 17.04 11.37
CA CYS A 691 2.88 18.18 11.34
C CYS A 691 2.76 18.79 12.73
N GLU A 692 2.99 20.09 12.81
CA GLU A 692 2.84 20.89 14.02
C GLU A 692 1.92 22.08 13.75
N ARG A 693 0.95 22.31 14.64
CA ARG A 693 0.27 23.60 14.73
C ARG A 693 1.16 24.54 15.54
N VAL A 694 1.52 25.68 14.94
CA VAL A 694 2.52 26.61 15.47
C VAL A 694 1.91 28.00 15.66
N GLY A 695 1.95 28.50 16.90
CA GLY A 695 1.57 29.87 17.22
C GLY A 695 2.56 30.90 16.70
N ILE A 696 2.06 32.01 16.14
CA ILE A 696 2.84 33.13 15.61
C ILE A 696 3.12 34.13 16.75
N PRO A 697 4.39 34.39 17.12
CA PRO A 697 4.73 35.49 18.02
C PRO A 697 4.30 36.85 17.44
N LYS A 698 3.74 37.71 18.28
CA LYS A 698 3.32 39.09 17.93
C LYS A 698 4.30 40.12 18.48
#